data_AF-A0A1A7YE69-F1
#
_entry.id   AF-A0A1A7YE69-F1
#
_cell.length_a   1.000
_cell.length_b   1.000
_cell.length_c   1.000
_cell.angle_alpha   90.00
_cell.angle_beta   90.00
_cell.angle_gamma   90.00
#
_symmetry.space_group_name_H-M   'P 1'
#
loop_
_entity.id
_entity.type
_entity.pdbx_description
1 polymer ?
#
loop_
_entity_poly.entity_id
_entity_poly.type
_entity_poly.pdbx_seq_one_letter_code
_entity_poly.pdbx_strand_id
1 'polypeptide(L)'
;ARCTVKHYGYFPTTICFEFQLDQPKLMTFCIVREISVVVQTTLAAELGPIAPYKMMLVIRSKPAFSQVVEGVPPPSSTVQQMTTVVKLGDYKCPYRLNELVKQRMDPNDPSPLAKPSIAPVMKLLASSLEMKNYARRFHLLLYLEEAQMEVDIRNYDLHNQTMTQDPTNKKLLVIKVPGVAENRPSVLRGDCLKVTRCDDKSSAITVYKGYVHKVELDRVKLGLSTKLLNIFITNMKFDVEFTINKLTLKLQHRAVDLAEKHRLGAVLFPSGAAASSLSLPELSMYNRQLEKNPEQSRAVRQIVAGSSKPAPYIIFGPPGTGKTITVVEAITQVKKADPSAHILACAPSNAAADLLCDRLRVHMNSHQLYRMYASSLDPSSVHKDLLKYCNWDEKQGCFVFPEKEVLMEYKILVTTLYTAGRLVTGGVHCGHFTHVFVDEAGQAEEPQCIIAVAGLLCAEKGQLVLAGDPKQLGPIIRSSRAMQHGLGLSLLERLMQQELYKDFQSCYVTKLLQNYRSHEAILKVPNEEFYDKELQVLAGKMERETYCHWEALPQKGFPVIFHGVLGKDEREANSPSFFNVSEIEVLVKYLQKLEETQGKKGLPKLSTKDIGIITPYRKQVEKIKKALKSIKTLSQWGDLKDLKVGSVEEFQGQERKIIMVSTVRSSQNYVKMDKEFNIGFLSNEKRFNVALTRAKSLLIVVGNPVILRKDPVWKKFITYCLKMKGYVGFDFKDAEEEEDDFEAKLASLRIIDSECPDEDGSAFLHYVSPEWKNEL
;
A
#
# COMPACT_ATOMS: atom_id res chain seq x y z
N ALA A 1 11.16 -9.88 46.88
CA ALA A 1 9.96 -10.17 46.07
C ALA A 1 10.20 -11.42 45.23
N ARG A 2 9.27 -12.40 45.20
CA ARG A 2 9.29 -13.54 44.26
C ARG A 2 8.30 -13.22 43.13
N CYS A 3 8.80 -13.01 41.92
CA CYS A 3 7.95 -12.83 40.74
C CYS A 3 7.67 -14.21 40.14
N THR A 4 6.42 -14.68 40.21
CA THR A 4 5.97 -15.91 39.53
C THR A 4 5.29 -15.49 38.23
N VAL A 5 5.97 -15.65 37.09
CA VAL A 5 5.45 -15.16 35.82
C VAL A 5 4.66 -16.27 35.12
N LYS A 6 3.35 -16.06 34.93
CA LYS A 6 2.46 -16.98 34.18
C LYS A 6 2.56 -16.81 32.65
N HIS A 7 3.23 -15.75 32.18
CA HIS A 7 3.25 -15.31 30.79
C HIS A 7 4.67 -14.92 30.33
N TYR A 8 5.00 -15.17 29.06
CA TYR A 8 6.23 -14.65 28.41
C TYR A 8 5.99 -13.22 27.91
N GLY A 9 6.96 -12.33 28.04
CA GLY A 9 6.77 -10.92 27.67
C GLY A 9 7.76 -9.93 28.28
N TYR A 10 7.50 -8.65 28.03
CA TYR A 10 8.21 -7.51 28.63
C TYR A 10 7.27 -6.82 29.61
N PHE A 11 7.64 -6.82 30.88
CA PHE A 11 6.83 -6.27 31.97
C PHE A 11 7.60 -5.11 32.60
N PRO A 12 7.39 -3.86 32.13
CA PRO A 12 7.95 -2.68 32.77
C PRO A 12 7.15 -2.36 34.03
N THR A 13 7.85 -1.93 35.08
CA THR A 13 7.26 -1.36 36.29
C THR A 13 8.10 -0.16 36.69
N THR A 14 7.45 0.88 37.19
CA THR A 14 8.14 2.05 37.71
C THR A 14 8.23 1.91 39.23
N ILE A 15 9.44 1.99 39.79
CA ILE A 15 9.65 2.04 41.23
C ILE A 15 9.94 3.49 41.61
N CYS A 16 9.12 4.01 42.52
CA CYS A 16 9.37 5.28 43.18
C CYS A 16 10.03 5.01 44.54
N PHE A 17 11.22 5.56 44.74
CA PHE A 17 11.90 5.56 46.03
C PHE A 17 11.67 6.92 46.67
N GLU A 18 10.88 6.96 47.74
CA GLU A 18 10.69 8.16 48.53
C GLU A 18 11.80 8.26 49.59
N PHE A 19 12.51 9.38 49.59
CA PHE A 19 13.58 9.67 50.55
C PHE A 19 13.16 10.85 51.41
N GLN A 20 13.36 10.71 52.70
CA GLN A 20 13.12 11.74 53.69
C GLN A 20 14.48 12.22 54.22
N LEU A 21 14.78 13.50 54.05
CA LEU A 21 16.02 14.09 54.55
C LEU A 21 15.85 14.47 56.02
N ASP A 22 16.72 13.94 56.89
CA ASP A 22 16.83 14.34 58.29
C ASP A 22 17.52 15.70 58.41
N GLN A 23 16.76 16.77 58.16
CA GLN A 23 17.17 18.17 58.36
C GLN A 23 15.99 18.98 58.93
N PRO A 24 16.22 20.18 59.53
CA PRO A 24 15.22 20.91 60.34
C PRO A 24 13.94 21.33 59.59
N LYS A 25 13.88 21.15 58.26
CA LYS A 25 12.65 21.14 57.47
C LYS A 25 12.49 19.78 56.81
N LEU A 26 11.36 19.13 57.09
CA LEU A 26 10.92 17.91 56.41
C LEU A 26 10.82 18.17 54.91
N MET A 27 11.85 17.78 54.16
CA MET A 27 11.81 17.71 52.70
C MET A 27 11.87 16.25 52.27
N THR A 28 10.81 15.81 51.59
CA THR A 28 10.79 14.53 50.89
C THR A 28 11.18 14.77 49.44
N PHE A 29 11.99 13.86 48.89
CA PHE A 29 12.28 13.82 47.46
C PHE A 29 12.15 12.39 46.96
N CYS A 30 11.74 12.24 45.69
CA CYS A 30 11.52 10.93 45.09
C CYS A 30 12.56 10.65 44.00
N ILE A 31 13.15 9.46 44.01
CA ILE A 31 13.90 8.93 42.88
C ILE A 31 13.03 7.91 42.16
N VAL A 32 12.71 8.20 40.90
CA VAL A 32 11.96 7.28 40.04
C VAL A 32 12.95 6.44 39.22
N ARG A 33 12.72 5.13 39.17
CA ARG A 33 13.48 4.18 38.36
C ARG A 33 12.53 3.26 37.60
N GLU A 34 12.74 3.14 36.30
CA GLU A 34 12.07 2.10 35.52
C GLU A 34 12.84 0.79 35.67
N ILE A 35 12.15 -0.26 36.07
CA ILE A 35 12.65 -1.62 36.08
C ILE A 35 11.81 -2.43 35.11
N SER A 36 12.45 -3.33 34.37
CA SER A 36 11.73 -4.24 33.50
C SER A 36 12.14 -5.68 33.76
N VAL A 37 11.15 -6.56 33.76
CA VAL A 37 11.35 -8.01 33.77
C VAL A 37 11.09 -8.52 32.36
N VAL A 38 12.08 -9.19 31.78
CA VAL A 38 11.98 -9.77 30.44
C VAL A 38 12.00 -11.29 30.56
N VAL A 39 10.93 -11.95 30.12
CA VAL A 39 10.84 -13.42 30.11
C VAL A 39 10.80 -13.87 28.64
N GLN A 40 11.91 -14.44 28.16
CA GLN A 40 12.11 -14.80 26.75
C GLN A 40 12.13 -16.31 26.55
N THR A 41 11.62 -16.77 25.41
CA THR A 41 11.84 -18.15 24.94
C THR A 41 13.14 -18.28 24.13
N THR A 42 13.52 -19.50 23.79
CA THR A 42 14.64 -19.76 22.86
C THR A 42 14.41 -19.15 21.47
N LEU A 43 13.17 -19.19 20.95
CA LEU A 43 12.81 -18.54 19.70
C LEU A 43 12.94 -17.01 19.83
N ALA A 44 12.62 -16.45 20.98
CA ALA A 44 12.79 -15.02 21.20
C ALA A 44 14.25 -14.57 21.17
N ALA A 45 15.15 -15.37 21.75
CA ALA A 45 16.58 -15.12 21.68
C ALA A 45 17.11 -15.17 20.23
N GLU A 46 16.61 -16.09 19.39
CA GLU A 46 17.01 -16.20 17.97
C GLU A 46 16.47 -15.06 17.07
N LEU A 47 15.32 -14.49 17.45
CA LEU A 47 14.63 -13.44 16.71
C LEU A 47 14.93 -12.02 17.24
N GLY A 48 15.62 -11.90 18.37
CA GLY A 48 16.01 -10.61 18.97
C GLY A 48 16.83 -9.71 18.03
N PRO A 49 17.10 -8.46 18.44
CA PRO A 49 17.84 -7.50 17.64
C PRO A 49 19.28 -7.99 17.40
N ILE A 50 19.71 -8.01 16.13
CA ILE A 50 21.07 -8.45 15.75
C ILE A 50 22.14 -7.42 16.20
N ALA A 51 21.77 -6.14 16.23
CA ALA A 51 22.61 -5.04 16.71
C ALA A 51 21.73 -3.88 17.21
N PRO A 52 22.23 -3.02 18.14
CA PRO A 52 21.52 -1.81 18.56
C PRO A 52 21.21 -0.89 17.39
N TYR A 53 20.06 -0.21 17.44
CA TYR A 53 19.67 0.74 16.42
C TYR A 53 20.64 1.93 16.36
N LYS A 54 21.12 2.28 15.17
CA LYS A 54 21.90 3.49 14.89
C LYS A 54 21.25 4.23 13.72
N MET A 55 21.04 5.54 13.89
CA MET A 55 20.45 6.40 12.85
C MET A 55 21.43 6.55 11.68
N MET A 56 20.95 6.43 10.44
CA MET A 56 21.79 6.68 9.26
C MET A 56 21.95 8.18 9.06
N LEU A 57 23.18 8.68 9.18
CA LEU A 57 23.51 10.04 8.81
C LEU A 57 23.58 10.14 7.28
N VAL A 58 22.67 10.92 6.69
CA VAL A 58 22.71 11.25 5.26
C VAL A 58 23.93 12.14 5.00
N ILE A 59 25.00 11.56 4.45
CA ILE A 59 26.18 12.32 4.02
C ILE A 59 25.82 13.02 2.71
N ARG A 60 25.51 14.33 2.79
CA ARG A 60 25.42 15.18 1.61
C ARG A 60 26.80 15.74 1.27
N SER A 61 27.39 15.27 0.17
CA SER A 61 27.97 16.13 -0.89
C SER A 61 28.74 15.30 -1.91
N LYS A 62 28.56 15.61 -3.21
CA LYS A 62 29.56 15.38 -4.27
C LYS A 62 29.60 16.60 -5.20
N PRO A 63 30.73 16.84 -5.90
CA PRO A 63 31.06 18.11 -6.53
C PRO A 63 30.17 18.44 -7.74
N ALA A 64 30.14 19.72 -8.11
CA ALA A 64 29.29 20.28 -9.17
C ALA A 64 29.63 19.80 -10.60
N PHE A 65 30.75 19.09 -10.81
CA PHE A 65 31.17 18.61 -12.14
C PHE A 65 31.27 17.07 -12.17
N SER A 66 30.41 16.45 -12.98
CA SER A 66 30.40 15.00 -13.21
C SER A 66 30.31 14.70 -14.70
N GLN A 67 31.08 13.70 -15.15
CA GLN A 67 30.95 13.15 -16.50
C GLN A 67 30.08 11.90 -16.46
N VAL A 68 28.97 11.90 -17.22
CA VAL A 68 28.05 10.76 -17.26
C VAL A 68 28.44 9.80 -18.38
N VAL A 69 28.65 8.53 -18.04
CA VAL A 69 28.89 7.44 -19.00
C VAL A 69 27.66 6.55 -19.04
N GLU A 70 27.05 6.42 -20.22
CA GLU A 70 25.85 5.60 -20.42
C GLU A 70 26.14 4.09 -20.30
N GLY A 71 25.21 3.37 -19.66
CA GLY A 71 25.20 1.92 -19.60
C GLY A 71 24.48 1.27 -20.77
N VAL A 72 24.24 -0.03 -20.65
CA VAL A 72 23.52 -0.82 -21.65
C VAL A 72 22.12 -1.14 -21.10
N PRO A 73 21.02 -0.72 -21.74
CA PRO A 73 19.66 -1.05 -21.30
C PRO A 73 19.27 -2.51 -21.62
N PRO A 74 18.27 -3.08 -20.95
CA PRO A 74 17.79 -4.43 -21.25
C PRO A 74 17.12 -4.51 -22.65
N PRO A 75 17.15 -5.69 -23.30
CA PRO A 75 16.61 -5.87 -24.67
C PRO A 75 15.14 -5.47 -24.85
N SER A 76 14.31 -5.71 -23.83
CA SER A 76 12.87 -5.35 -23.83
C SER A 76 12.62 -3.84 -23.91
N SER A 77 13.63 -3.02 -23.60
CA SER A 77 13.55 -1.56 -23.76
C SER A 77 13.95 -1.09 -25.16
N THR A 78 14.56 -1.97 -25.96
CA THR A 78 15.08 -1.68 -27.30
C THR A 78 14.18 -2.20 -28.43
N VAL A 79 13.40 -3.25 -28.16
CA VAL A 79 12.48 -3.87 -29.13
C VAL A 79 11.04 -3.53 -28.75
N GLN A 80 10.47 -2.46 -29.34
CA GLN A 80 9.05 -2.13 -29.24
C GLN A 80 8.47 -2.01 -30.65
N GLN A 81 7.36 -2.70 -30.93
CA GLN A 81 6.67 -2.61 -32.22
C GLN A 81 5.78 -1.35 -32.28
N MET A 82 5.17 -0.97 -31.14
CA MET A 82 4.34 0.24 -31.06
C MET A 82 5.14 1.52 -31.33
N THR A 83 4.70 2.31 -32.32
CA THR A 83 5.29 3.61 -32.64
C THR A 83 4.88 4.69 -31.63
N THR A 84 5.78 5.64 -31.36
CA THR A 84 5.48 6.79 -30.49
C THR A 84 4.90 7.93 -31.32
N VAL A 85 3.57 8.06 -31.30
CA VAL A 85 2.84 9.12 -32.02
C VAL A 85 2.68 10.37 -31.15
N VAL A 86 2.29 10.19 -29.88
CA VAL A 86 2.10 11.29 -28.92
C VAL A 86 3.30 11.33 -27.98
N LYS A 87 4.18 12.32 -28.17
CA LYS A 87 5.38 12.50 -27.33
C LYS A 87 5.01 12.85 -25.90
N LEU A 88 5.69 12.22 -24.95
CA LEU A 88 5.55 12.54 -23.54
C LEU A 88 6.42 13.76 -23.20
N GLY A 89 5.82 14.75 -22.53
CA GLY A 89 6.54 15.93 -22.09
C GLY A 89 7.65 15.61 -21.08
N ASP A 90 8.60 16.54 -20.96
CA ASP A 90 9.70 16.40 -20.01
C ASP A 90 9.28 16.62 -18.56
N TYR A 91 8.24 17.45 -18.34
CA TYR A 91 7.66 17.78 -17.03
C TYR A 91 8.71 17.98 -15.95
N LYS A 92 9.74 18.78 -16.24
CA LYS A 92 10.78 19.08 -15.25
C LYS A 92 10.19 19.98 -14.18
N CYS A 93 10.32 19.56 -12.92
CA CYS A 93 9.97 20.39 -11.77
C CYS A 93 10.63 21.78 -11.92
N PRO A 94 9.85 22.88 -11.88
CA PRO A 94 10.40 24.23 -11.98
C PRO A 94 11.48 24.46 -10.91
N TYR A 95 12.64 25.01 -11.31
CA TYR A 95 13.80 25.19 -10.42
C TYR A 95 13.44 25.85 -9.08
N ARG A 96 12.62 26.92 -9.13
CA ARG A 96 12.14 27.63 -7.93
C ARG A 96 11.32 26.72 -7.00
N LEU A 97 10.48 25.84 -7.53
CA LEU A 97 9.69 24.92 -6.72
C LEU A 97 10.57 23.86 -6.07
N ASN A 98 11.58 23.36 -6.78
CA ASN A 98 12.53 22.39 -6.23
C ASN A 98 13.34 23.00 -5.06
N GLU A 99 13.82 24.24 -5.22
CA GLU A 99 14.48 24.96 -4.12
C GLU A 99 13.54 25.20 -2.93
N LEU A 100 12.29 25.58 -3.16
CA LEU A 100 11.29 25.75 -2.12
C LEU A 100 10.97 24.45 -1.36
N VAL A 101 10.91 23.31 -2.06
CA VAL A 101 10.70 22.00 -1.40
C VAL A 101 11.93 21.59 -0.59
N LYS A 102 13.15 21.82 -1.10
CA LYS A 102 14.39 21.58 -0.34
C LYS A 102 14.49 22.47 0.90
N GLN A 103 14.00 23.70 0.82
CA GLN A 103 13.87 24.66 1.93
C GLN A 103 12.59 24.43 2.76
N ARG A 104 11.86 23.33 2.50
CA ARG A 104 10.70 22.87 3.26
C ARG A 104 9.53 23.84 3.32
N MET A 105 9.51 24.87 2.46
CA MET A 105 8.42 25.86 2.37
C MET A 105 7.98 26.38 3.76
N ASP A 106 8.93 26.72 4.62
CA ASP A 106 8.63 27.33 5.93
C ASP A 106 8.31 28.83 5.72
N PRO A 107 7.09 29.30 6.07
CA PRO A 107 6.73 30.71 5.97
C PRO A 107 7.60 31.63 6.85
N ASN A 108 8.21 31.08 7.89
CA ASN A 108 9.03 31.79 8.88
C ASN A 108 10.53 31.72 8.58
N ASP A 109 10.95 31.09 7.48
CA ASP A 109 12.36 31.05 7.07
C ASP A 109 12.87 32.48 6.80
N PRO A 110 13.96 32.93 7.45
CA PRO A 110 14.52 34.26 7.26
C PRO A 110 15.19 34.49 5.89
N SER A 111 15.25 33.49 5.00
CA SER A 111 15.90 33.64 3.69
C SER A 111 15.19 34.67 2.77
N PRO A 112 15.90 35.67 2.19
CA PRO A 112 15.28 36.75 1.39
C PRO A 112 14.64 36.31 0.07
N LEU A 113 15.01 35.14 -0.46
CA LEU A 113 14.55 34.63 -1.76
C LEU A 113 13.20 33.89 -1.69
N ALA A 114 12.75 33.46 -0.50
CA ALA A 114 11.60 32.57 -0.34
C ALA A 114 10.26 33.31 -0.27
N LYS A 115 10.16 34.43 0.47
CA LYS A 115 8.89 35.04 0.88
C LYS A 115 7.95 35.49 -0.26
N PRO A 116 8.39 36.21 -1.31
CA PRO A 116 7.48 36.64 -2.38
C PRO A 116 7.09 35.51 -3.35
N SER A 117 7.80 34.38 -3.36
CA SER A 117 7.57 33.27 -4.32
C SER A 117 6.65 32.16 -3.80
N ILE A 118 6.47 32.03 -2.48
CA ILE A 118 5.65 30.99 -1.84
C ILE A 118 4.15 31.34 -1.85
N ALA A 119 3.79 32.62 -1.72
CA ALA A 119 2.39 33.03 -1.57
C ALA A 119 1.47 32.58 -2.72
N PRO A 120 1.86 32.71 -4.02
CA PRO A 120 1.04 32.20 -5.12
C PRO A 120 0.88 30.68 -5.12
N VAL A 121 1.92 29.94 -4.72
CA VAL A 121 1.91 28.47 -4.63
C VAL A 121 0.96 28.01 -3.53
N MET A 122 1.07 28.61 -2.34
CA MET A 122 0.19 28.30 -1.21
C MET A 122 -1.26 28.69 -1.51
N LYS A 123 -1.49 29.82 -2.20
CA LYS A 123 -2.82 30.23 -2.66
C LYS A 123 -3.44 29.20 -3.61
N LEU A 124 -2.65 28.62 -4.53
CA LEU A 124 -3.13 27.59 -5.44
C LEU A 124 -3.48 26.29 -4.69
N LEU A 125 -2.63 25.86 -3.74
CA LEU A 125 -2.88 24.69 -2.90
C LEU A 125 -4.11 24.85 -1.99
N ALA A 126 -4.37 26.06 -1.50
CA ALA A 126 -5.51 26.37 -0.65
C ALA A 126 -6.82 26.59 -1.42
N SER A 127 -6.78 26.85 -2.73
CA SER A 127 -7.99 27.08 -3.54
C SER A 127 -8.92 25.86 -3.60
N SER A 128 -10.20 26.03 -3.91
CA SER A 128 -11.09 24.92 -4.27
C SER A 128 -10.62 24.25 -5.56
N LEU A 129 -10.73 22.93 -5.67
CA LEU A 129 -10.42 22.23 -6.92
C LEU A 129 -11.59 22.41 -7.91
N GLU A 130 -11.29 22.96 -9.08
CA GLU A 130 -12.24 23.26 -10.14
C GLU A 130 -11.60 22.94 -11.51
N MET A 131 -12.41 22.76 -12.56
CA MET A 131 -11.87 22.46 -13.89
C MET A 131 -10.88 23.55 -14.38
N LYS A 132 -11.08 24.81 -14.01
CA LYS A 132 -10.24 25.95 -14.42
C LYS A 132 -8.83 25.95 -13.82
N ASN A 133 -8.63 25.26 -12.70
CA ASN A 133 -7.33 25.16 -12.02
C ASN A 133 -6.82 23.72 -11.94
N TYR A 134 -7.49 22.79 -12.62
CA TYR A 134 -7.28 21.36 -12.53
C TYR A 134 -5.85 20.94 -12.84
N ALA A 135 -5.37 21.24 -14.05
CA ALA A 135 -4.02 20.84 -14.44
C ALA A 135 -2.98 21.54 -13.57
N ARG A 136 -3.12 22.87 -13.39
CA ARG A 136 -2.16 23.67 -12.61
C ARG A 136 -1.99 23.15 -11.18
N ARG A 137 -3.10 22.81 -10.50
CA ARG A 137 -3.07 22.29 -9.13
C ARG A 137 -2.45 20.90 -9.08
N PHE A 138 -2.85 19.98 -9.95
CA PHE A 138 -2.28 18.64 -9.93
C PHE A 138 -0.83 18.58 -10.39
N HIS A 139 -0.40 19.42 -11.35
CA HIS A 139 1.03 19.58 -11.64
C HIS A 139 1.81 19.94 -10.38
N LEU A 140 1.32 20.92 -9.61
CA LEU A 140 1.98 21.33 -8.37
C LEU A 140 2.05 20.17 -7.36
N LEU A 141 0.95 19.46 -7.13
CA LEU A 141 0.92 18.31 -6.21
C LEU A 141 1.87 17.19 -6.65
N LEU A 142 1.92 16.88 -7.95
CA LEU A 142 2.81 15.87 -8.52
C LEU A 142 4.28 16.27 -8.41
N TYR A 143 4.62 17.55 -8.55
CA TYR A 143 5.98 18.04 -8.31
C TYR A 143 6.38 17.96 -6.82
N LEU A 144 5.45 18.21 -5.91
CA LEU A 144 5.68 18.03 -4.46
C LEU A 144 5.92 16.55 -4.12
N GLU A 145 5.19 15.64 -4.76
CA GLU A 145 5.37 14.20 -4.62
C GLU A 145 6.71 13.75 -5.21
N GLU A 146 7.04 14.18 -6.43
CA GLU A 146 8.32 13.91 -7.10
C GLU A 146 9.51 14.32 -6.23
N ALA A 147 9.47 15.53 -5.68
CA ALA A 147 10.55 16.04 -4.85
C ALA A 147 10.72 15.24 -3.55
N GLN A 148 9.62 14.78 -2.93
CA GLN A 148 9.70 13.89 -1.78
C GLN A 148 10.26 12.52 -2.19
N MET A 149 9.79 11.93 -3.30
CA MET A 149 10.32 10.67 -3.82
C MET A 149 11.84 10.73 -4.11
N GLU A 150 12.33 11.87 -4.62
CA GLU A 150 13.76 12.10 -4.85
C GLU A 150 14.57 12.15 -3.56
N VAL A 151 14.00 12.65 -2.45
CA VAL A 151 14.66 12.63 -1.13
C VAL A 151 14.62 11.23 -0.54
N ASP A 152 13.45 10.59 -0.60
CA ASP A 152 13.18 9.28 -0.01
C ASP A 152 14.06 8.17 -0.58
N ILE A 153 14.23 8.15 -1.92
CA ILE A 153 15.00 7.09 -2.58
C ILE A 153 16.50 7.13 -2.21
N ARG A 154 17.01 8.31 -1.84
CA ARG A 154 18.43 8.53 -1.48
C ARG A 154 18.80 7.88 -0.16
N ASN A 155 17.82 7.60 0.71
CA ASN A 155 18.05 6.87 1.95
C ASN A 155 18.46 5.41 1.72
N TYR A 156 18.33 4.91 0.48
CA TYR A 156 18.78 3.59 0.08
C TYR A 156 20.15 3.59 -0.60
N ASP A 157 20.76 4.77 -0.81
CA ASP A 157 22.07 4.89 -1.43
C ASP A 157 23.09 4.01 -0.68
N LEU A 158 23.89 3.26 -1.45
CA LEU A 158 24.84 2.31 -0.90
C LEU A 158 26.25 2.87 -1.07
N HIS A 159 27.06 2.73 -0.02
CA HIS A 159 28.44 3.20 -0.01
C HIS A 159 29.42 2.04 0.11
N ASN A 160 30.60 2.20 -0.50
CA ASN A 160 31.71 1.25 -0.41
C ASN A 160 31.33 -0.21 -0.76
N GLN A 161 30.41 -0.40 -1.72
CA GLN A 161 29.94 -1.72 -2.13
C GLN A 161 30.84 -2.36 -3.17
N THR A 162 31.00 -3.68 -3.07
CA THR A 162 31.64 -4.47 -4.12
C THR A 162 30.59 -5.04 -5.07
N MET A 163 31.00 -5.26 -6.32
CA MET A 163 30.20 -5.95 -7.32
C MET A 163 30.90 -7.25 -7.74
N THR A 164 30.13 -8.17 -8.32
CA THR A 164 30.64 -9.41 -8.89
C THR A 164 30.17 -9.54 -10.34
N GLN A 165 30.94 -10.19 -11.19
CA GLN A 165 30.51 -10.44 -12.56
C GLN A 165 29.45 -11.56 -12.58
N ASP A 166 28.40 -11.40 -13.38
CA ASP A 166 27.36 -12.43 -13.46
C ASP A 166 27.90 -13.73 -14.08
N PRO A 167 27.62 -14.91 -13.49
CA PRO A 167 28.16 -16.17 -13.96
C PRO A 167 27.59 -16.62 -15.30
N THR A 168 26.38 -16.18 -15.66
CA THR A 168 25.68 -16.56 -16.89
C THR A 168 25.91 -15.56 -18.03
N ASN A 169 26.05 -14.27 -17.71
CA ASN A 169 26.26 -13.20 -18.68
C ASN A 169 27.37 -12.26 -18.20
N LYS A 170 28.59 -12.47 -18.70
CA LYS A 170 29.78 -11.67 -18.36
C LYS A 170 29.65 -10.16 -18.66
N LYS A 171 28.63 -9.73 -19.40
CA LYS A 171 28.36 -8.30 -19.65
C LYS A 171 27.63 -7.60 -18.50
N LEU A 172 27.21 -8.33 -17.47
CA LEU A 172 26.46 -7.80 -16.33
C LEU A 172 27.30 -7.86 -15.06
N LEU A 173 27.14 -6.82 -14.23
CA LEU A 173 27.66 -6.79 -12.86
C LEU A 173 26.51 -6.93 -11.87
N VAL A 174 26.75 -7.66 -10.78
CA VAL A 174 25.78 -7.99 -9.73
C VAL A 174 26.18 -7.29 -8.45
N ILE A 175 25.26 -6.51 -7.89
CA ILE A 175 25.39 -5.85 -6.60
C ILE A 175 24.38 -6.43 -5.61
N LYS A 176 24.77 -6.55 -4.34
CA LYS A 176 23.87 -6.90 -3.25
C LYS A 176 23.08 -5.67 -2.81
N VAL A 177 21.77 -5.73 -2.91
CA VAL A 177 20.84 -4.69 -2.49
C VAL A 177 19.83 -5.32 -1.52
N PRO A 178 20.09 -5.26 -0.20
CA PRO A 178 19.17 -5.80 0.79
C PRO A 178 17.78 -5.16 0.69
N GLY A 179 16.72 -5.97 0.72
CA GLY A 179 15.33 -5.50 0.68
C GLY A 179 14.77 -5.21 -0.72
N VAL A 180 15.57 -5.31 -1.78
CA VAL A 180 15.13 -4.97 -3.15
C VAL A 180 13.95 -5.82 -3.65
N ALA A 181 13.88 -7.10 -3.29
CA ALA A 181 12.75 -7.96 -3.65
C ALA A 181 11.44 -7.60 -2.92
N GLU A 182 11.51 -6.76 -1.89
CA GLU A 182 10.35 -6.16 -1.22
C GLU A 182 10.01 -4.79 -1.83
N ASN A 183 10.55 -4.46 -3.02
CA ASN A 183 10.47 -3.17 -3.69
C ASN A 183 11.06 -2.01 -2.85
N ARG A 184 12.13 -2.26 -2.08
CA ARG A 184 12.77 -1.28 -1.19
C ARG A 184 14.30 -1.36 -1.22
N PRO A 185 14.98 -0.54 -2.03
CA PRO A 185 14.41 0.51 -2.89
C PRO A 185 13.55 -0.09 -4.00
N SER A 186 12.53 0.67 -4.43
CA SER A 186 11.67 0.27 -5.55
C SER A 186 12.46 0.35 -6.83
N VAL A 187 12.98 -0.81 -7.27
CA VAL A 187 13.81 -0.95 -8.45
C VAL A 187 13.16 -2.01 -9.33
N LEU A 188 12.84 -1.64 -10.56
CA LEU A 188 12.28 -2.51 -11.58
C LEU A 188 13.26 -2.74 -12.71
N ARG A 189 13.01 -3.78 -13.51
CA ARG A 189 13.74 -3.99 -14.76
C ARG A 189 13.58 -2.77 -15.67
N GLY A 190 14.71 -2.25 -16.15
CA GLY A 190 14.80 -1.05 -16.98
C GLY A 190 15.11 0.23 -16.21
N ASP A 191 15.02 0.24 -14.87
CA ASP A 191 15.40 1.41 -14.07
C ASP A 191 16.91 1.66 -14.14
N CYS A 192 17.31 2.89 -13.81
CA CYS A 192 18.70 3.33 -13.87
C CYS A 192 19.22 3.62 -12.46
N LEU A 193 20.38 3.05 -12.14
CA LEU A 193 21.16 3.40 -10.96
C LEU A 193 22.39 4.21 -11.41
N LYS A 194 22.86 5.12 -10.58
CA LYS A 194 24.11 5.85 -10.79
C LYS A 194 25.21 5.19 -9.97
N VAL A 195 26.32 4.84 -10.62
CA VAL A 195 27.43 4.11 -10.00
C VAL A 195 28.69 4.95 -10.14
N THR A 196 29.35 5.21 -9.02
CA THR A 196 30.60 5.97 -8.95
C THR A 196 31.68 5.14 -8.27
N ARG A 197 32.91 5.18 -8.74
CA ARG A 197 34.03 4.47 -8.11
C ARG A 197 34.51 5.23 -6.86
N CYS A 198 34.69 4.57 -5.72
CA CYS A 198 35.01 5.24 -4.45
C CYS A 198 36.42 5.88 -4.42
N ASP A 199 37.35 5.34 -5.20
CA ASP A 199 38.74 5.79 -5.34
C ASP A 199 38.95 6.76 -6.52
N ASP A 200 37.87 7.17 -7.21
CA ASP A 200 37.95 8.17 -8.27
C ASP A 200 38.22 9.56 -7.65
N LYS A 201 39.49 9.99 -7.73
CA LYS A 201 39.97 11.31 -7.30
C LYS A 201 40.06 12.31 -8.46
N SER A 202 39.47 12.00 -9.63
CA SER A 202 39.49 12.91 -10.78
C SER A 202 38.76 14.22 -10.47
N SER A 203 39.19 15.31 -11.12
CA SER A 203 38.57 16.63 -10.98
C SER A 203 37.11 16.66 -11.49
N ALA A 204 36.75 15.74 -12.39
CA ALA A 204 35.39 15.48 -12.83
C ALA A 204 35.05 14.01 -12.60
N ILE A 205 34.34 13.74 -11.51
CA ILE A 205 33.98 12.38 -11.09
C ILE A 205 33.19 11.67 -12.19
N THR A 206 33.61 10.45 -12.54
CA THR A 206 32.92 9.65 -13.55
C THR A 206 31.70 8.95 -12.95
N VAL A 207 30.52 9.26 -13.48
CA VAL A 207 29.25 8.65 -13.07
C VAL A 207 28.78 7.69 -14.16
N TYR A 208 28.78 6.40 -13.85
CA TYR A 208 28.28 5.36 -14.74
C TYR A 208 26.79 5.15 -14.51
N LYS A 209 25.98 5.22 -15.56
CA LYS A 209 24.59 4.76 -15.50
C LYS A 209 24.57 3.24 -15.64
N GLY A 210 23.98 2.56 -14.67
CA GLY A 210 23.74 1.12 -14.71
C GLY A 210 22.25 0.84 -14.89
N TYR A 211 21.88 0.19 -15.99
CA TYR A 211 20.49 -0.19 -16.22
C TYR A 211 20.19 -1.56 -15.62
N VAL A 212 19.07 -1.65 -14.91
CA VAL A 212 18.63 -2.87 -14.22
C VAL A 212 18.13 -3.87 -15.25
N HIS A 213 18.84 -5.00 -15.35
CA HIS A 213 18.46 -6.10 -16.23
C HIS A 213 17.56 -7.12 -15.55
N LYS A 214 17.82 -7.38 -14.27
CA LYS A 214 17.07 -8.33 -13.45
C LYS A 214 17.20 -7.98 -11.98
N VAL A 215 16.10 -8.13 -11.25
CA VAL A 215 16.05 -8.05 -9.79
C VAL A 215 15.88 -9.46 -9.26
N GLU A 216 16.73 -9.85 -8.31
CA GLU A 216 16.69 -11.12 -7.58
C GLU A 216 16.42 -10.82 -6.09
N LEU A 217 16.38 -11.85 -5.24
CA LEU A 217 15.99 -11.73 -3.82
C LEU A 217 16.70 -10.57 -3.07
N ASP A 218 18.03 -10.54 -3.12
CA ASP A 218 18.86 -9.52 -2.47
C ASP A 218 19.91 -8.95 -3.43
N ARG A 219 19.71 -9.11 -4.74
CA ARG A 219 20.70 -8.78 -5.77
C ARG A 219 20.06 -8.08 -6.96
N VAL A 220 20.82 -7.18 -7.56
CA VAL A 220 20.44 -6.48 -8.78
C VAL A 220 21.52 -6.69 -9.84
N LYS A 221 21.10 -7.12 -11.04
CA LYS A 221 21.98 -7.25 -12.20
C LYS A 221 21.95 -5.97 -13.02
N LEU A 222 23.11 -5.35 -13.19
CA LEU A 222 23.28 -4.06 -13.86
C LEU A 222 24.02 -4.23 -15.19
N GLY A 223 23.48 -3.60 -16.22
CA GLY A 223 24.15 -3.38 -17.50
C GLY A 223 24.88 -2.05 -17.47
N LEU A 224 26.16 -2.10 -17.16
CA LEU A 224 27.04 -0.95 -17.11
C LEU A 224 27.80 -0.77 -18.44
N SER A 225 28.46 0.37 -18.59
CA SER A 225 29.22 0.68 -19.81
C SER A 225 30.33 -0.35 -20.06
N THR A 226 30.63 -0.63 -21.33
CA THR A 226 31.76 -1.48 -21.73
C THR A 226 33.10 -0.92 -21.25
N LYS A 227 33.22 0.42 -21.15
CA LYS A 227 34.39 1.10 -20.57
C LYS A 227 34.66 0.64 -19.14
N LEU A 228 33.62 0.59 -18.30
CA LEU A 228 33.75 0.12 -16.91
C LEU A 228 34.05 -1.38 -16.86
N LEU A 229 33.39 -2.19 -17.70
CA LEU A 229 33.63 -3.63 -17.74
C LEU A 229 35.07 -3.99 -18.08
N ASN A 230 35.72 -3.24 -18.98
CA ASN A 230 37.10 -3.50 -19.39
C ASN A 230 38.13 -3.20 -18.30
N ILE A 231 37.81 -2.29 -17.36
CA ILE A 231 38.69 -1.91 -16.24
C ILE A 231 38.28 -2.56 -14.92
N PHE A 232 37.24 -3.40 -14.93
CA PHE A 232 36.66 -3.98 -13.72
C PHE A 232 37.57 -5.06 -13.13
N ILE A 233 37.84 -4.94 -11.83
CA ILE A 233 38.63 -5.88 -11.04
C ILE A 233 37.80 -6.27 -9.80
N THR A 234 37.90 -7.53 -9.39
CA THR A 234 37.25 -8.02 -8.17
C THR A 234 37.70 -7.19 -6.95
N ASN A 235 36.75 -6.89 -6.05
CA ASN A 235 36.94 -6.05 -4.85
C ASN A 235 37.04 -4.53 -5.09
N MET A 236 36.86 -4.04 -6.32
CA MET A 236 36.62 -2.61 -6.53
C MET A 236 35.39 -2.15 -5.75
N LYS A 237 35.48 -0.96 -5.14
CA LYS A 237 34.43 -0.36 -4.32
C LYS A 237 33.71 0.75 -5.08
N PHE A 238 32.39 0.75 -4.96
CA PHE A 238 31.49 1.68 -5.62
C PHE A 238 30.51 2.31 -4.63
N ASP A 239 30.20 3.57 -4.90
CA ASP A 239 29.01 4.23 -4.37
C ASP A 239 27.88 4.07 -5.39
N VAL A 240 26.71 3.67 -4.92
CA VAL A 240 25.52 3.46 -5.74
C VAL A 240 24.42 4.39 -5.27
N GLU A 241 24.02 5.25 -6.20
CA GLU A 241 22.96 6.23 -6.05
C GLU A 241 21.69 5.72 -6.75
N PHE A 242 20.61 5.58 -6.00
CA PHE A 242 19.31 5.19 -6.55
C PHE A 242 18.61 6.40 -7.17
N THR A 243 17.90 6.17 -8.28
CA THR A 243 17.14 7.22 -8.96
C THR A 243 15.71 6.79 -9.20
N ILE A 244 14.78 7.75 -9.13
CA ILE A 244 13.37 7.47 -9.37
C ILE A 244 13.08 7.35 -10.86
N ASN A 245 12.19 6.43 -11.21
CA ASN A 245 11.62 6.36 -12.54
C ASN A 245 10.48 7.38 -12.68
N LYS A 246 10.71 8.45 -13.44
CA LYS A 246 9.74 9.55 -13.61
C LYS A 246 8.60 9.22 -14.58
N LEU A 247 8.59 8.04 -15.22
CA LEU A 247 7.60 7.70 -16.24
C LEU A 247 6.16 7.80 -15.71
N THR A 248 5.89 7.24 -14.53
CA THR A 248 4.55 7.25 -13.92
C THR A 248 4.06 8.67 -13.65
N LEU A 249 4.88 9.51 -13.03
CA LEU A 249 4.58 10.93 -12.77
C LEU A 249 4.37 11.72 -14.06
N LYS A 250 5.21 11.50 -15.09
CA LYS A 250 5.06 12.14 -16.40
C LYS A 250 3.73 11.75 -17.07
N LEU A 251 3.30 10.50 -16.93
CA LEU A 251 2.00 10.06 -17.44
C LEU A 251 0.85 10.77 -16.72
N GLN A 252 0.93 10.93 -15.39
CA GLN A 252 -0.05 11.69 -14.61
C GLN A 252 -0.11 13.16 -15.03
N HIS A 253 1.05 13.82 -15.19
CA HIS A 253 1.14 15.18 -15.71
C HIS A 253 0.50 15.33 -17.09
N ARG A 254 0.78 14.40 -18.02
CA ARG A 254 0.13 14.41 -19.33
C ARG A 254 -1.37 14.22 -19.23
N ALA A 255 -1.83 13.36 -18.34
CA ALA A 255 -3.26 13.07 -18.21
C ALA A 255 -4.04 14.31 -17.73
N VAL A 256 -3.47 15.11 -16.81
CA VAL A 256 -4.13 16.36 -16.38
C VAL A 256 -4.15 17.42 -17.48
N ASP A 257 -3.10 17.54 -18.30
CA ASP A 257 -3.09 18.40 -19.49
C ASP A 257 -4.18 17.97 -20.49
N LEU A 258 -4.27 16.65 -20.74
CA LEU A 258 -5.24 16.08 -21.66
C LEU A 258 -6.68 16.22 -21.15
N ALA A 259 -6.91 16.22 -19.84
CA ALA A 259 -8.23 16.45 -19.27
C ALA A 259 -8.78 17.84 -19.62
N GLU A 260 -7.94 18.87 -19.55
CA GLU A 260 -8.28 20.22 -20.01
C GLU A 260 -8.46 20.26 -21.54
N LYS A 261 -7.51 19.69 -22.29
CA LYS A 261 -7.54 19.67 -23.77
C LYS A 261 -8.79 19.01 -24.34
N HIS A 262 -9.22 17.89 -23.75
CA HIS A 262 -10.38 17.11 -24.17
C HIS A 262 -11.68 17.49 -23.45
N ARG A 263 -11.70 18.63 -22.73
CA ARG A 263 -12.89 19.20 -22.08
C ARG A 263 -13.62 18.20 -21.18
N LEU A 264 -12.90 17.44 -20.37
CA LEU A 264 -13.47 16.45 -19.46
C LEU A 264 -14.24 17.05 -18.26
N GLY A 265 -14.54 18.35 -18.26
CA GLY A 265 -15.22 19.03 -17.16
C GLY A 265 -16.54 18.38 -16.76
N ALA A 266 -17.37 17.98 -17.73
CA ALA A 266 -18.65 17.31 -17.45
C ALA A 266 -18.51 15.91 -16.83
N VAL A 267 -17.34 15.27 -17.00
CA VAL A 267 -17.01 13.95 -16.42
C VAL A 267 -16.38 14.12 -15.03
N LEU A 268 -15.44 15.05 -14.88
CA LEU A 268 -14.65 15.23 -13.65
C LEU A 268 -15.35 16.12 -12.60
N PHE A 269 -16.24 16.98 -13.05
CA PHE A 269 -17.03 17.93 -12.25
C PHE A 269 -18.51 17.90 -12.72
N PRO A 270 -19.21 16.77 -12.57
CA PRO A 270 -20.58 16.63 -13.05
C PRO A 270 -21.54 17.54 -12.27
N SER A 271 -22.46 18.21 -13.00
CA SER A 271 -23.50 19.06 -12.40
C SER A 271 -24.84 18.35 -12.22
N GLY A 272 -24.99 17.15 -12.78
CA GLY A 272 -26.24 16.39 -12.79
C GLY A 272 -27.27 16.83 -13.84
N ALA A 273 -27.04 17.95 -14.54
CA ALA A 273 -27.99 18.52 -15.50
C ALA A 273 -28.21 17.67 -16.77
N ALA A 274 -27.35 16.68 -17.02
CA ALA A 274 -27.37 15.85 -18.21
C ALA A 274 -27.92 14.43 -17.97
N ALA A 275 -28.36 14.09 -16.74
CA ALA A 275 -29.03 12.81 -16.52
C ALA A 275 -30.28 12.71 -17.38
N SER A 276 -30.31 11.67 -18.20
CA SER A 276 -31.48 11.32 -18.99
C SER A 276 -32.33 10.32 -18.22
N SER A 277 -33.65 10.56 -18.16
CA SER A 277 -34.61 9.60 -17.59
C SER A 277 -34.82 8.44 -18.56
N LEU A 278 -33.80 7.60 -18.71
CA LEU A 278 -33.83 6.43 -19.58
C LEU A 278 -34.53 5.26 -18.89
N SER A 279 -35.34 4.52 -19.66
CA SER A 279 -35.91 3.25 -19.20
C SER A 279 -34.81 2.22 -19.02
N LEU A 280 -34.77 1.56 -17.85
CA LEU A 280 -33.79 0.51 -17.58
C LEU A 280 -34.07 -0.73 -18.45
N PRO A 281 -33.05 -1.28 -19.12
CA PRO A 281 -33.23 -2.45 -19.96
C PRO A 281 -33.55 -3.70 -19.11
N GLU A 282 -34.38 -4.59 -19.66
CA GLU A 282 -34.49 -5.95 -19.16
C GLU A 282 -33.32 -6.78 -19.66
N LEU A 283 -32.50 -7.25 -18.73
CA LEU A 283 -31.27 -7.98 -19.04
C LEU A 283 -31.37 -9.40 -18.50
N SER A 284 -31.10 -10.39 -19.35
CA SER A 284 -30.77 -11.74 -18.90
C SER A 284 -29.29 -11.80 -18.55
N MET A 285 -29.00 -11.74 -17.25
CA MET A 285 -27.64 -11.78 -16.72
C MET A 285 -27.02 -13.17 -16.87
N TYR A 286 -25.69 -13.22 -17.07
CA TYR A 286 -24.97 -14.49 -17.12
C TYR A 286 -24.89 -15.10 -15.73
N ASN A 287 -24.60 -14.28 -14.72
CA ASN A 287 -24.67 -14.69 -13.33
C ASN A 287 -26.09 -14.57 -12.77
N ARG A 288 -26.79 -15.72 -12.64
CA ARG A 288 -28.14 -15.80 -12.06
C ARG A 288 -28.23 -15.42 -10.58
N GLN A 289 -27.13 -15.52 -9.83
CA GLN A 289 -27.10 -15.04 -8.45
C GLN A 289 -27.08 -13.51 -8.40
N LEU A 290 -26.35 -12.88 -9.32
CA LEU A 290 -26.30 -11.42 -9.46
C LEU A 290 -27.67 -10.87 -9.87
N GLU A 291 -28.37 -11.57 -10.77
CA GLU A 291 -29.72 -11.19 -11.22
C GLU A 291 -30.73 -11.08 -10.07
N LYS A 292 -30.58 -11.93 -9.04
CA LYS A 292 -31.41 -11.93 -7.83
C LYS A 292 -30.98 -10.87 -6.81
N ASN A 293 -29.77 -10.32 -6.94
CA ASN A 293 -29.26 -9.25 -6.09
C ASN A 293 -29.74 -7.89 -6.66
N PRO A 294 -30.63 -7.17 -5.96
CA PRO A 294 -31.24 -5.94 -6.50
C PRO A 294 -30.20 -4.83 -6.72
N GLU A 295 -29.21 -4.69 -5.85
CA GLU A 295 -28.19 -3.64 -5.97
C GLU A 295 -27.27 -3.90 -7.17
N GLN A 296 -26.73 -5.11 -7.29
CA GLN A 296 -25.86 -5.48 -8.40
C GLN A 296 -26.63 -5.46 -9.73
N SER A 297 -27.87 -5.98 -9.75
CA SER A 297 -28.71 -5.99 -10.94
C SER A 297 -29.04 -4.57 -11.42
N ARG A 298 -29.41 -3.67 -10.49
CA ARG A 298 -29.64 -2.26 -10.81
C ARG A 298 -28.38 -1.59 -11.34
N ALA A 299 -27.22 -1.83 -10.73
CA ALA A 299 -25.96 -1.26 -11.18
C ALA A 299 -25.65 -1.63 -12.64
N VAL A 300 -25.79 -2.92 -12.98
CA VAL A 300 -25.59 -3.40 -14.36
C VAL A 300 -26.58 -2.74 -15.32
N ARG A 301 -27.86 -2.66 -14.96
CA ARG A 301 -28.89 -2.02 -15.83
C ARG A 301 -28.62 -0.54 -16.05
N GLN A 302 -28.22 0.21 -15.02
CA GLN A 302 -27.89 1.64 -15.13
C GLN A 302 -26.66 1.87 -16.03
N ILE A 303 -25.63 1.04 -15.88
CA ILE A 303 -24.42 1.10 -16.71
C ILE A 303 -24.78 0.86 -18.18
N VAL A 304 -25.49 -0.23 -18.47
CA VAL A 304 -25.91 -0.58 -19.84
C VAL A 304 -26.83 0.49 -20.44
N ALA A 305 -27.74 1.05 -19.65
CA ALA A 305 -28.63 2.11 -20.11
C ALA A 305 -27.90 3.41 -20.47
N GLY A 306 -26.74 3.68 -19.87
CA GLY A 306 -26.07 4.96 -20.09
C GLY A 306 -26.56 6.12 -19.21
N SER A 307 -27.37 5.84 -18.18
CA SER A 307 -28.18 6.86 -17.48
C SER A 307 -27.38 8.00 -16.84
N SER A 308 -26.15 7.73 -16.41
CA SER A 308 -25.30 8.73 -15.75
C SER A 308 -24.54 9.63 -16.72
N LYS A 309 -24.44 9.28 -18.02
CA LYS A 309 -23.55 9.98 -18.97
C LYS A 309 -23.91 11.48 -19.03
N PRO A 310 -22.91 12.39 -19.06
CA PRO A 310 -21.46 12.16 -19.11
C PRO A 310 -20.81 11.95 -17.72
N ALA A 311 -21.59 12.02 -16.64
CA ALA A 311 -21.08 11.78 -15.29
C ALA A 311 -20.66 10.32 -15.10
N PRO A 312 -19.59 10.07 -14.32
CA PRO A 312 -19.18 8.72 -13.96
C PRO A 312 -20.28 7.96 -13.21
N TYR A 313 -20.43 6.67 -13.51
CA TYR A 313 -21.23 5.77 -12.68
C TYR A 313 -20.35 5.13 -11.60
N ILE A 314 -20.77 5.19 -10.33
CA ILE A 314 -20.00 4.66 -9.20
C ILE A 314 -20.63 3.36 -8.66
N ILE A 315 -19.87 2.28 -8.65
CA ILE A 315 -20.18 1.07 -7.87
C ILE A 315 -19.44 1.19 -6.54
N PHE A 316 -20.15 1.63 -5.50
CA PHE A 316 -19.63 1.61 -4.15
C PHE A 316 -19.82 0.20 -3.58
N GLY A 317 -18.74 -0.57 -3.47
CA GLY A 317 -18.82 -1.91 -2.89
C GLY A 317 -17.90 -2.10 -1.70
N PRO A 318 -18.47 -2.17 -0.48
CA PRO A 318 -17.80 -2.67 0.71
C PRO A 318 -17.10 -4.04 0.48
N PRO A 319 -16.18 -4.48 1.37
CA PRO A 319 -15.43 -5.71 1.14
C PRO A 319 -16.36 -6.93 1.08
N GLY A 320 -16.08 -7.85 0.16
CA GLY A 320 -16.85 -9.09 -0.02
C GLY A 320 -18.21 -8.93 -0.72
N THR A 321 -18.58 -7.75 -1.21
CA THR A 321 -19.89 -7.49 -1.84
C THR A 321 -19.99 -7.83 -3.34
N GLY A 322 -18.92 -8.39 -3.92
CA GLY A 322 -18.92 -8.81 -5.32
C GLY A 322 -18.66 -7.70 -6.35
N LYS A 323 -18.05 -6.56 -5.97
CA LYS A 323 -17.66 -5.46 -6.89
C LYS A 323 -17.15 -5.92 -8.26
N THR A 324 -16.06 -6.67 -8.27
CA THR A 324 -15.41 -7.14 -9.49
C THR A 324 -16.34 -8.05 -10.30
N ILE A 325 -17.20 -8.85 -9.66
CA ILE A 325 -18.19 -9.68 -10.35
C ILE A 325 -19.25 -8.80 -11.03
N THR A 326 -19.70 -7.74 -10.35
CA THR A 326 -20.62 -6.74 -10.93
C THR A 326 -20.00 -6.01 -12.11
N VAL A 327 -18.73 -5.63 -12.02
CA VAL A 327 -17.99 -5.00 -13.14
C VAL A 327 -17.89 -5.96 -14.33
N VAL A 328 -17.54 -7.23 -14.10
CA VAL A 328 -17.42 -8.24 -15.16
C VAL A 328 -18.76 -8.50 -15.85
N GLU A 329 -19.85 -8.61 -15.09
CA GLU A 329 -21.19 -8.76 -15.64
C GLU A 329 -21.58 -7.52 -16.45
N ALA A 330 -21.35 -6.31 -15.93
CA ALA A 330 -21.64 -5.06 -16.63
C ALA A 330 -20.90 -4.96 -17.97
N ILE A 331 -19.60 -5.26 -17.98
CA ILE A 331 -18.78 -5.30 -19.20
C ILE A 331 -19.37 -6.28 -20.22
N THR A 332 -19.77 -7.48 -19.77
CA THR A 332 -20.31 -8.53 -20.64
C THR A 332 -21.69 -8.14 -21.19
N GLN A 333 -22.54 -7.48 -20.39
CA GLN A 333 -23.85 -6.99 -20.83
C GLN A 333 -23.75 -5.78 -21.77
N VAL A 334 -22.82 -4.84 -21.54
CA VAL A 334 -22.56 -3.72 -22.46
C VAL A 334 -22.20 -4.26 -23.84
N LYS A 335 -21.24 -5.19 -23.92
CA LYS A 335 -20.86 -5.82 -25.20
C LYS A 335 -22.03 -6.56 -25.86
N LYS A 336 -22.90 -7.20 -25.08
CA LYS A 336 -24.07 -7.92 -25.59
C LYS A 336 -25.13 -6.96 -26.14
N ALA A 337 -25.36 -5.84 -25.46
CA ALA A 337 -26.33 -4.82 -25.85
C ALA A 337 -25.84 -3.99 -27.05
N ASP A 338 -24.53 -3.72 -27.11
CA ASP A 338 -23.89 -2.96 -28.18
C ASP A 338 -22.63 -3.71 -28.70
N PRO A 339 -22.75 -4.48 -29.81
CA PRO A 339 -21.61 -5.16 -30.43
C PRO A 339 -20.52 -4.22 -30.99
N SER A 340 -20.84 -2.93 -31.17
CA SER A 340 -19.88 -1.91 -31.61
C SER A 340 -19.05 -1.36 -30.46
N ALA A 341 -19.46 -1.61 -29.21
CA ALA A 341 -18.75 -1.15 -28.02
C ALA A 341 -17.33 -1.71 -27.96
N HIS A 342 -16.36 -0.81 -27.76
CA HIS A 342 -15.01 -1.15 -27.33
C HIS A 342 -14.83 -0.67 -25.90
N ILE A 343 -14.28 -1.56 -25.06
CA ILE A 343 -14.25 -1.42 -23.61
C ILE A 343 -12.80 -1.45 -23.14
N LEU A 344 -12.41 -0.43 -22.38
CA LEU A 344 -11.15 -0.40 -21.66
C LEU A 344 -11.42 -0.70 -20.18
N ALA A 345 -10.90 -1.82 -19.68
CA ALA A 345 -11.00 -2.21 -18.28
C ALA A 345 -9.64 -2.00 -17.59
N CYS A 346 -9.62 -1.16 -16.57
CA CYS A 346 -8.42 -0.77 -15.87
C CYS A 346 -8.48 -1.09 -14.38
N ALA A 347 -7.31 -1.27 -13.79
CA ALA A 347 -7.12 -1.28 -12.34
C ALA A 347 -5.78 -0.61 -11.97
N PRO A 348 -5.60 -0.15 -10.72
CA PRO A 348 -4.34 0.47 -10.29
C PRO A 348 -3.18 -0.55 -10.19
N SER A 349 -3.47 -1.82 -9.90
CA SER A 349 -2.45 -2.87 -9.71
C SER A 349 -2.57 -4.00 -10.76
N ASN A 350 -1.46 -4.70 -11.03
CA ASN A 350 -1.48 -5.86 -11.92
C ASN A 350 -2.36 -6.98 -11.37
N ALA A 351 -2.33 -7.25 -10.06
CA ALA A 351 -3.16 -8.29 -9.45
C ALA A 351 -4.66 -8.05 -9.66
N ALA A 352 -5.13 -6.80 -9.52
CA ALA A 352 -6.53 -6.46 -9.77
C ALA A 352 -6.89 -6.54 -11.27
N ALA A 353 -6.01 -6.07 -12.16
CA ALA A 353 -6.21 -6.18 -13.61
C ALA A 353 -6.21 -7.65 -14.08
N ASP A 354 -5.38 -8.49 -13.48
CA ASP A 354 -5.29 -9.93 -13.78
C ASP A 354 -6.55 -10.65 -13.30
N LEU A 355 -7.06 -10.30 -12.10
CA LEU A 355 -8.35 -10.81 -11.62
C LEU A 355 -9.51 -10.44 -12.55
N LEU A 356 -9.56 -9.19 -13.05
CA LEU A 356 -10.55 -8.79 -14.05
C LEU A 356 -10.45 -9.65 -15.32
N CYS A 357 -9.24 -9.82 -15.86
CA CYS A 357 -9.01 -10.62 -17.06
C CYS A 357 -9.41 -12.10 -16.84
N ASP A 358 -9.02 -12.68 -15.71
CA ASP A 358 -9.35 -14.06 -15.35
C ASP A 358 -10.85 -14.31 -15.20
N ARG A 359 -11.62 -13.31 -14.76
CA ARG A 359 -13.08 -13.41 -14.70
C ARG A 359 -13.72 -13.22 -16.07
N LEU A 360 -13.19 -12.32 -16.89
CA LEU A 360 -13.71 -12.05 -18.25
C LEU A 360 -13.45 -13.20 -19.23
N ARG A 361 -12.31 -13.90 -19.11
CA ARG A 361 -11.96 -15.02 -20.03
C ARG A 361 -12.92 -16.20 -19.96
N VAL A 362 -13.72 -16.31 -18.89
CA VAL A 362 -14.77 -17.34 -18.77
C VAL A 362 -15.90 -17.08 -19.78
N HIS A 363 -16.10 -15.82 -20.16
CA HIS A 363 -17.19 -15.40 -21.05
C HIS A 363 -16.71 -15.06 -22.47
N MET A 364 -15.39 -14.98 -22.71
CA MET A 364 -14.81 -14.46 -23.95
C MET A 364 -13.53 -15.19 -24.35
N ASN A 365 -13.32 -15.35 -25.66
CA ASN A 365 -12.11 -15.94 -26.21
C ASN A 365 -10.97 -14.92 -26.36
N SER A 366 -9.77 -15.42 -26.68
CA SER A 366 -8.55 -14.61 -26.83
C SER A 366 -8.55 -13.64 -28.01
N HIS A 367 -9.52 -13.70 -28.92
CA HIS A 367 -9.64 -12.73 -30.04
C HIS A 367 -10.47 -11.49 -29.64
N GLN A 368 -11.20 -11.57 -28.53
CA GLN A 368 -12.07 -10.49 -28.05
C GLN A 368 -11.52 -9.80 -26.81
N LEU A 369 -10.70 -10.50 -26.03
CA LEU A 369 -10.15 -10.07 -24.75
C LEU A 369 -8.63 -10.05 -24.82
N TYR A 370 -8.02 -8.93 -24.43
CA TYR A 370 -6.57 -8.78 -24.39
C TYR A 370 -6.09 -8.09 -23.12
N ARG A 371 -5.02 -8.61 -22.50
CA ARG A 371 -4.40 -8.11 -21.28
C ARG A 371 -3.04 -7.51 -21.62
N MET A 372 -2.89 -6.19 -21.50
CA MET A 372 -1.64 -5.50 -21.83
C MET A 372 -0.78 -5.26 -20.58
N TYR A 373 0.35 -5.97 -20.46
CA TYR A 373 1.34 -5.80 -19.40
C TYR A 373 2.44 -4.79 -19.78
N ALA A 374 3.05 -4.19 -18.76
CA ALA A 374 4.24 -3.37 -18.92
C ALA A 374 5.47 -4.24 -19.23
N SER A 375 6.38 -3.74 -20.08
CA SER A 375 7.63 -4.43 -20.46
C SER A 375 8.60 -4.68 -19.29
N SER A 376 8.43 -3.95 -18.18
CA SER A 376 9.21 -4.08 -16.95
C SER A 376 8.70 -5.17 -16.00
N LEU A 377 7.49 -5.71 -16.22
CA LEU A 377 6.93 -6.74 -15.34
C LEU A 377 7.72 -8.05 -15.50
N ASP A 378 7.98 -8.72 -14.38
CA ASP A 378 8.58 -10.05 -14.39
C ASP A 378 7.55 -11.09 -14.88
N PRO A 379 7.81 -11.78 -16.01
CA PRO A 379 6.89 -12.80 -16.53
C PRO A 379 6.62 -13.94 -15.56
N SER A 380 7.55 -14.23 -14.64
CA SER A 380 7.38 -15.30 -13.65
C SER A 380 6.25 -15.02 -12.64
N SER A 381 5.85 -13.75 -12.51
CA SER A 381 4.78 -13.31 -11.61
C SER A 381 3.37 -13.48 -12.19
N VAL A 382 3.25 -13.80 -13.49
CA VAL A 382 1.98 -13.88 -14.21
C VAL A 382 1.47 -15.32 -14.25
N HIS A 383 0.17 -15.52 -14.04
CA HIS A 383 -0.44 -16.84 -14.12
C HIS A 383 -0.36 -17.40 -15.55
N LYS A 384 0.02 -18.68 -15.71
CA LYS A 384 0.25 -19.30 -17.02
C LYS A 384 -0.96 -19.22 -17.96
N ASP A 385 -2.17 -19.28 -17.41
CA ASP A 385 -3.41 -19.17 -18.19
C ASP A 385 -3.57 -17.81 -18.88
N LEU A 386 -3.01 -16.75 -18.31
CA LEU A 386 -3.11 -15.39 -18.85
C LEU A 386 -2.10 -15.12 -19.96
N LEU A 387 -1.06 -15.95 -20.12
CA LEU A 387 -0.04 -15.78 -21.15
C LEU A 387 -0.61 -15.84 -22.57
N LYS A 388 -1.74 -16.55 -22.77
CA LYS A 388 -2.44 -16.64 -24.05
C LYS A 388 -3.28 -15.42 -24.40
N TYR A 389 -3.56 -14.58 -23.41
CA TYR A 389 -4.41 -13.39 -23.55
C TYR A 389 -3.59 -12.11 -23.50
N CYS A 390 -2.26 -12.18 -23.50
CA CYS A 390 -1.42 -11.03 -23.23
C CYS A 390 -0.29 -10.84 -24.23
N ASN A 391 0.42 -9.75 -24.05
CA ASN A 391 1.51 -9.33 -24.92
C ASN A 391 2.86 -10.04 -24.63
N TRP A 392 2.79 -11.33 -24.28
CA TRP A 392 3.95 -12.18 -24.03
C TRP A 392 4.57 -12.67 -25.34
N ASP A 393 5.85 -12.39 -25.54
CA ASP A 393 6.64 -12.94 -26.65
C ASP A 393 7.52 -14.09 -26.12
N GLU A 394 7.16 -15.33 -26.48
CA GLU A 394 7.88 -16.53 -26.07
C GLU A 394 9.32 -16.58 -26.62
N LYS A 395 9.57 -16.03 -27.82
CA LYS A 395 10.91 -16.02 -28.43
C LYS A 395 11.85 -15.06 -27.69
N GLN A 396 11.32 -13.94 -27.22
CA GLN A 396 12.09 -12.90 -26.52
C GLN A 396 12.08 -13.07 -24.99
N GLY A 397 11.18 -13.88 -24.45
CA GLY A 397 11.02 -14.07 -23.01
C GLY A 397 10.63 -12.76 -22.28
N CYS A 398 9.90 -11.86 -22.95
CA CYS A 398 9.49 -10.58 -22.37
C CYS A 398 8.12 -10.10 -22.92
N PHE A 399 7.56 -9.07 -22.28
CA PHE A 399 6.34 -8.43 -22.77
C PHE A 399 6.68 -7.35 -23.82
N VAL A 400 6.10 -7.46 -25.01
CA VAL A 400 6.35 -6.57 -26.16
C VAL A 400 5.04 -5.90 -26.54
N PHE A 401 5.02 -4.58 -26.67
CA PHE A 401 3.79 -3.87 -27.06
C PHE A 401 3.47 -4.09 -28.54
N PRO A 402 2.28 -4.62 -28.88
CA PRO A 402 1.82 -4.72 -30.27
C PRO A 402 1.60 -3.35 -30.90
N GLU A 403 1.48 -3.31 -32.22
CA GLU A 403 1.05 -2.13 -32.96
C GLU A 403 -0.38 -1.70 -32.56
N LYS A 404 -0.70 -0.42 -32.74
CA LYS A 404 -1.98 0.14 -32.29
C LYS A 404 -3.16 -0.49 -33.04
N GLU A 405 -2.96 -0.83 -34.31
CA GLU A 405 -3.96 -1.43 -35.20
C GLU A 405 -4.43 -2.77 -34.61
N VAL A 406 -3.48 -3.63 -34.21
CA VAL A 406 -3.76 -4.92 -33.56
C VAL A 406 -4.49 -4.71 -32.24
N LEU A 407 -4.06 -3.75 -31.41
CA LEU A 407 -4.72 -3.47 -30.12
C LEU A 407 -6.16 -2.99 -30.29
N MET A 408 -6.46 -2.27 -31.37
CA MET A 408 -7.79 -1.71 -31.66
C MET A 408 -8.77 -2.74 -32.24
N GLU A 409 -8.33 -3.93 -32.64
CA GLU A 409 -9.20 -5.03 -33.06
C GLU A 409 -9.93 -5.69 -31.87
N TYR A 410 -9.33 -5.63 -30.68
CA TYR A 410 -9.90 -6.25 -29.49
C TYR A 410 -11.09 -5.45 -28.95
N LYS A 411 -12.17 -6.17 -28.63
CA LYS A 411 -13.37 -5.57 -28.03
C LYS A 411 -13.15 -5.13 -26.59
N ILE A 412 -12.31 -5.87 -25.86
CA ILE A 412 -12.03 -5.60 -24.46
C ILE A 412 -10.53 -5.63 -24.23
N LEU A 413 -10.02 -4.50 -23.77
CA LEU A 413 -8.62 -4.35 -23.41
C LEU A 413 -8.52 -4.18 -21.90
N VAL A 414 -7.74 -5.04 -21.24
CA VAL A 414 -7.48 -5.00 -19.80
C VAL A 414 -6.07 -4.48 -19.55
N THR A 415 -5.94 -3.42 -18.77
CA THR A 415 -4.63 -2.78 -18.50
C THR A 415 -4.52 -2.35 -17.04
N THR A 416 -3.31 -2.01 -16.58
CA THR A 416 -3.22 -1.10 -15.44
C THR A 416 -3.47 0.34 -15.88
N LEU A 417 -3.81 1.23 -14.94
CA LEU A 417 -3.98 2.67 -15.23
C LEU A 417 -2.73 3.28 -15.92
N TYR A 418 -1.53 2.94 -15.44
CA TYR A 418 -0.29 3.40 -16.06
C TYR A 418 -0.06 2.82 -17.45
N THR A 419 -0.40 1.54 -17.66
CA THR A 419 -0.19 0.89 -18.96
C THR A 419 -1.19 1.42 -20.00
N ALA A 420 -2.39 1.86 -19.60
CA ALA A 420 -3.33 2.56 -20.47
C ALA A 420 -2.70 3.81 -21.12
N GLY A 421 -1.76 4.46 -20.43
CA GLY A 421 -0.99 5.58 -20.98
C GLY A 421 -0.22 5.24 -22.26
N ARG A 422 0.11 3.97 -22.51
CA ARG A 422 0.73 3.53 -23.77
C ARG A 422 -0.21 3.66 -24.96
N LEU A 423 -1.52 3.48 -24.77
CA LEU A 423 -2.53 3.65 -25.83
C LEU A 423 -2.56 5.09 -26.33
N VAL A 424 -2.50 6.05 -25.40
CA VAL A 424 -2.36 7.47 -25.75
C VAL A 424 -1.04 7.73 -26.47
N THR A 425 0.08 7.18 -25.97
CA THR A 425 1.41 7.33 -26.61
C THR A 425 1.42 6.80 -28.04
N GLY A 426 0.78 5.66 -28.30
CA GLY A 426 0.65 5.11 -29.65
C GLY A 426 -0.39 5.80 -30.52
N GLY A 427 -1.09 6.81 -30.02
CA GLY A 427 -2.05 7.59 -30.80
C GLY A 427 -3.36 6.86 -31.07
N VAL A 428 -3.83 6.01 -30.14
CA VAL A 428 -5.21 5.52 -30.17
C VAL A 428 -6.15 6.73 -30.11
N HIS A 429 -7.13 6.76 -31.02
CA HIS A 429 -8.02 7.91 -31.17
C HIS A 429 -8.96 8.06 -29.96
N CYS A 430 -9.14 9.30 -29.50
CA CYS A 430 -10.13 9.63 -28.47
C CYS A 430 -11.53 9.23 -28.94
N GLY A 431 -12.26 8.50 -28.08
CA GLY A 431 -13.59 7.97 -28.41
C GLY A 431 -13.60 6.59 -29.05
N HIS A 432 -12.43 5.98 -29.31
CA HIS A 432 -12.37 4.56 -29.69
C HIS A 432 -13.01 3.69 -28.59
N PHE A 433 -12.64 3.93 -27.33
CA PHE A 433 -13.28 3.28 -26.19
C PHE A 433 -14.58 3.99 -25.84
N THR A 434 -15.68 3.28 -26.05
CA THR A 434 -17.04 3.72 -25.68
C THR A 434 -17.26 3.68 -24.17
N HIS A 435 -16.59 2.77 -23.48
CA HIS A 435 -16.69 2.58 -22.03
C HIS A 435 -15.30 2.39 -21.43
N VAL A 436 -15.05 3.08 -20.31
CA VAL A 436 -13.87 2.89 -19.48
C VAL A 436 -14.34 2.43 -18.10
N PHE A 437 -13.90 1.25 -17.68
CA PHE A 437 -14.14 0.71 -16.34
C PHE A 437 -12.86 0.82 -15.53
N VAL A 438 -12.94 1.31 -14.30
CA VAL A 438 -11.82 1.32 -13.36
C VAL A 438 -12.24 0.57 -12.11
N ASP A 439 -11.73 -0.65 -11.92
CA ASP A 439 -11.89 -1.40 -10.67
C ASP A 439 -10.84 -0.98 -9.64
N GLU A 440 -11.18 -1.10 -8.36
CA GLU A 440 -10.38 -0.60 -7.24
C GLU A 440 -9.98 0.89 -7.37
N ALA A 441 -10.87 1.71 -7.97
CA ALA A 441 -10.62 3.13 -8.25
C ALA A 441 -10.32 3.97 -7.00
N GLY A 442 -10.76 3.51 -5.81
CA GLY A 442 -10.44 4.14 -4.53
C GLY A 442 -8.95 4.14 -4.16
N GLN A 443 -8.17 3.20 -4.73
CA GLN A 443 -6.73 3.08 -4.47
C GLN A 443 -5.88 3.99 -5.36
N ALA A 444 -6.47 4.55 -6.42
CA ALA A 444 -5.73 5.34 -7.39
C ALA A 444 -5.74 6.82 -7.01
N GLU A 445 -4.61 7.50 -7.25
CA GLU A 445 -4.57 8.96 -7.27
C GLU A 445 -5.51 9.46 -8.37
N GLU A 446 -6.14 10.61 -8.17
CA GLU A 446 -6.99 11.17 -9.22
C GLU A 446 -6.24 11.37 -10.57
N PRO A 447 -5.02 11.95 -10.60
CA PRO A 447 -4.25 12.09 -11.83
C PRO A 447 -3.81 10.74 -12.44
N GLN A 448 -3.70 9.69 -11.62
CA GLN A 448 -3.45 8.33 -12.09
C GLN A 448 -4.70 7.72 -12.75
N CYS A 449 -5.87 7.87 -12.14
CA CYS A 449 -7.14 7.37 -12.65
C CYS A 449 -7.44 7.93 -14.04
N ILE A 450 -7.23 9.24 -14.23
CA ILE A 450 -7.49 9.90 -15.50
C ILE A 450 -6.50 9.52 -16.61
N ILE A 451 -5.39 8.79 -16.36
CA ILE A 451 -4.50 8.29 -17.43
C ILE A 451 -5.29 7.41 -18.41
N ALA A 452 -6.23 6.60 -17.91
CA ALA A 452 -7.07 5.73 -18.71
C ALA A 452 -8.29 6.45 -19.34
N VAL A 453 -8.50 7.72 -18.99
CA VAL A 453 -9.67 8.51 -19.41
C VAL A 453 -9.25 9.60 -20.39
N ALA A 454 -8.28 10.42 -19.99
CA ALA A 454 -7.84 11.59 -20.72
C ALA A 454 -7.14 11.22 -22.04
N GLY A 455 -7.81 11.55 -23.15
CA GLY A 455 -7.36 11.24 -24.51
C GLY A 455 -7.84 9.88 -25.05
N LEU A 456 -8.55 9.09 -24.25
CA LEU A 456 -9.11 7.79 -24.67
C LEU A 456 -10.64 7.79 -24.67
N LEU A 457 -11.26 8.42 -23.66
CA LEU A 457 -12.71 8.54 -23.52
C LEU A 457 -13.21 9.85 -24.16
N CYS A 458 -14.26 9.76 -24.98
CA CYS A 458 -14.99 10.94 -25.44
C CYS A 458 -16.00 11.38 -24.37
N ALA A 459 -15.91 12.63 -23.89
CA ALA A 459 -16.75 13.12 -22.80
C ALA A 459 -18.26 13.06 -23.10
N GLU A 460 -18.65 13.28 -24.36
CA GLU A 460 -20.06 13.39 -24.77
C GLU A 460 -20.73 12.02 -24.99
N LYS A 461 -19.99 11.04 -25.52
CA LYS A 461 -20.53 9.73 -25.94
C LYS A 461 -20.10 8.59 -25.02
N GLY A 462 -18.95 8.74 -24.38
CA GLY A 462 -18.32 7.72 -23.56
C GLY A 462 -18.97 7.60 -22.18
N GLN A 463 -18.78 6.45 -21.55
CA GLN A 463 -19.12 6.25 -20.14
C GLN A 463 -17.87 5.90 -19.32
N LEU A 464 -17.73 6.55 -18.17
CA LEU A 464 -16.77 6.15 -17.15
C LEU A 464 -17.50 5.42 -16.03
N VAL A 465 -17.03 4.23 -15.67
CA VAL A 465 -17.53 3.46 -14.53
C VAL A 465 -16.41 3.28 -13.52
N LEU A 466 -16.61 3.73 -12.29
CA LEU A 466 -15.65 3.63 -11.19
C LEU A 466 -16.18 2.65 -10.15
N ALA A 467 -15.46 1.55 -9.91
CA ALA A 467 -15.78 0.61 -8.85
C ALA A 467 -14.73 0.70 -7.74
N GLY A 468 -15.17 0.76 -6.49
CA GLY A 468 -14.24 0.86 -5.36
C GLY A 468 -14.94 1.03 -4.02
N ASP A 469 -14.14 1.29 -3.00
CA ASP A 469 -14.59 1.50 -1.64
C ASP A 469 -13.82 2.67 -1.01
N PRO A 470 -14.45 3.84 -0.78
CA PRO A 470 -13.79 5.00 -0.16
C PRO A 470 -13.43 4.76 1.31
N LYS A 471 -13.98 3.72 1.96
CA LYS A 471 -13.68 3.35 3.36
C LYS A 471 -12.52 2.36 3.49
N GLN A 472 -11.96 1.90 2.37
CA GLN A 472 -10.71 1.10 2.34
C GLN A 472 -9.52 1.99 1.97
N LEU A 473 -8.32 1.39 1.88
CA LEU A 473 -7.08 2.10 1.61
C LEU A 473 -7.15 2.92 0.32
N GLY A 474 -6.72 4.18 0.45
CA GLY A 474 -6.53 5.11 -0.65
C GLY A 474 -5.12 5.04 -1.25
N PRO A 475 -4.77 5.99 -2.14
CA PRO A 475 -3.45 6.05 -2.73
C PRO A 475 -2.34 6.31 -1.70
N ILE A 476 -1.16 5.73 -1.94
CA ILE A 476 0.03 5.90 -1.09
C ILE A 476 0.78 7.14 -1.56
N ILE A 477 0.75 8.20 -0.75
CA ILE A 477 1.41 9.49 -1.03
C ILE A 477 2.57 9.69 -0.06
N ARG A 478 3.77 10.00 -0.58
CA ARG A 478 4.96 10.24 0.26
C ARG A 478 5.01 11.66 0.79
N SER A 479 4.65 12.62 -0.04
CA SER A 479 4.65 14.04 0.31
C SER A 479 3.48 14.36 1.23
N SER A 480 3.78 14.65 2.50
CA SER A 480 2.76 15.03 3.49
C SER A 480 2.02 16.29 3.08
N ARG A 481 2.69 17.23 2.40
CA ARG A 481 2.07 18.44 1.84
C ARG A 481 1.12 18.09 0.70
N ALA A 482 1.54 17.23 -0.23
CA ALA A 482 0.66 16.80 -1.32
C ALA A 482 -0.57 16.06 -0.78
N MET A 483 -0.38 15.21 0.23
CA MET A 483 -1.45 14.51 0.94
C MET A 483 -2.44 15.49 1.60
N GLN A 484 -1.95 16.45 2.39
CA GLN A 484 -2.76 17.48 3.06
C GLN A 484 -3.59 18.33 2.07
N HIS A 485 -3.08 18.56 0.86
CA HIS A 485 -3.75 19.36 -0.17
C HIS A 485 -4.57 18.56 -1.19
N GLY A 486 -4.79 17.26 -0.93
CA GLY A 486 -5.79 16.45 -1.62
C GLY A 486 -5.25 15.43 -2.63
N LEU A 487 -3.93 15.25 -2.78
CA LEU A 487 -3.39 14.19 -3.65
C LEU A 487 -3.75 12.78 -3.12
N GLY A 488 -3.95 12.66 -1.80
CA GLY A 488 -4.39 11.41 -1.16
C GLY A 488 -5.87 11.08 -1.36
N LEU A 489 -6.64 11.96 -2.01
CA LEU A 489 -8.07 11.76 -2.29
C LEU A 489 -8.22 11.19 -3.70
N SER A 490 -8.79 9.99 -3.82
CA SER A 490 -9.06 9.39 -5.13
C SER A 490 -10.20 10.11 -5.87
N LEU A 491 -10.26 9.97 -7.21
CA LEU A 491 -11.37 10.51 -8.00
C LEU A 491 -12.73 9.99 -7.52
N LEU A 492 -12.80 8.69 -7.18
CA LEU A 492 -14.00 8.06 -6.65
C LEU A 492 -14.42 8.70 -5.32
N GLU A 493 -13.48 8.86 -4.38
CA GLU A 493 -13.76 9.42 -3.06
C GLU A 493 -14.18 10.89 -3.15
N ARG A 494 -13.54 11.68 -4.03
CA ARG A 494 -13.94 13.07 -4.28
C ARG A 494 -15.34 13.19 -4.87
N LEU A 495 -15.70 12.36 -5.85
CA LEU A 495 -17.04 12.38 -6.45
C LEU A 495 -18.11 11.98 -5.42
N MET A 496 -17.85 10.97 -4.58
CA MET A 496 -18.75 10.56 -3.49
C MET A 496 -18.97 11.61 -2.39
N GLN A 497 -18.17 12.68 -2.38
CA GLN A 497 -18.41 13.83 -1.49
C GLN A 497 -19.45 14.80 -2.05
N GLN A 498 -19.75 14.76 -3.35
CA GLN A 498 -20.75 15.62 -3.98
C GLN A 498 -22.18 15.12 -3.72
N GLU A 499 -23.14 16.03 -3.63
CA GLU A 499 -24.57 15.73 -3.40
C GLU A 499 -25.13 14.72 -4.41
N LEU A 500 -24.69 14.80 -5.67
CA LEU A 500 -25.09 13.91 -6.75
C LEU A 500 -24.90 12.41 -6.42
N TYR A 501 -23.91 12.09 -5.59
CA TYR A 501 -23.50 10.73 -5.24
C TYR A 501 -23.88 10.34 -3.80
N LYS A 502 -24.66 11.17 -3.10
CA LYS A 502 -25.16 10.86 -1.74
C LYS A 502 -26.38 9.94 -1.76
N ASP A 503 -27.23 10.05 -2.79
CA ASP A 503 -28.35 9.14 -2.99
C ASP A 503 -27.90 7.85 -3.69
N PHE A 504 -27.73 6.78 -2.90
CA PHE A 504 -27.35 5.45 -3.40
C PHE A 504 -28.45 4.74 -4.21
N GLN A 505 -29.63 5.34 -4.38
CA GLN A 505 -30.67 4.85 -5.28
C GLN A 505 -30.74 5.61 -6.61
N SER A 506 -29.93 6.65 -6.75
CA SER A 506 -29.84 7.46 -7.97
C SER A 506 -29.29 6.70 -9.18
N CYS A 507 -29.33 7.36 -10.33
CA CYS A 507 -28.74 6.88 -11.58
C CYS A 507 -27.21 7.05 -11.64
N TYR A 508 -26.56 7.57 -10.60
CA TYR A 508 -25.12 7.87 -10.58
C TYR A 508 -24.30 6.90 -9.72
N VAL A 509 -24.91 6.31 -8.69
CA VAL A 509 -24.20 5.44 -7.75
C VAL A 509 -25.08 4.30 -7.29
N THR A 510 -24.45 3.16 -7.00
CA THR A 510 -25.12 2.09 -6.25
C THR A 510 -24.16 1.53 -5.21
N LYS A 511 -24.66 1.48 -3.96
CA LYS A 511 -23.99 0.81 -2.83
C LYS A 511 -24.38 -0.66 -2.81
N LEU A 512 -23.39 -1.56 -2.84
CA LEU A 512 -23.63 -3.00 -2.72
C LEU A 512 -23.70 -3.39 -1.24
N LEU A 513 -24.73 -4.14 -0.82
CA LEU A 513 -24.98 -4.43 0.60
C LEU A 513 -24.71 -5.89 1.00
N GLN A 514 -24.92 -6.83 0.08
CA GLN A 514 -24.81 -8.26 0.36
C GLN A 514 -23.35 -8.72 0.34
N ASN A 515 -22.80 -9.10 1.50
CA ASN A 515 -21.45 -9.64 1.67
C ASN A 515 -21.44 -11.16 1.50
N TYR A 516 -20.61 -11.67 0.59
CA TYR A 516 -20.47 -13.09 0.27
C TYR A 516 -19.16 -13.71 0.78
N ARG A 517 -18.41 -13.01 1.63
CA ARG A 517 -17.05 -13.40 2.04
C ARG A 517 -16.96 -13.91 3.47
N SER A 518 -17.38 -13.09 4.42
CA SER A 518 -16.94 -13.18 5.81
C SER A 518 -18.03 -13.71 6.72
N HIS A 519 -17.62 -14.39 7.80
CA HIS A 519 -18.50 -14.71 8.91
C HIS A 519 -19.04 -13.43 9.58
N GLU A 520 -20.27 -13.47 10.10
CA GLU A 520 -20.94 -12.33 10.75
C GLU A 520 -20.10 -11.74 11.89
N ALA A 521 -19.55 -12.59 12.74
CA ALA A 521 -18.67 -12.17 13.84
C ALA A 521 -17.45 -11.34 13.40
N ILE A 522 -16.89 -11.64 12.21
CA ILE A 522 -15.75 -10.90 11.65
C ILE A 522 -16.23 -9.54 11.11
N LEU A 523 -17.38 -9.53 10.43
CA LEU A 523 -17.90 -8.36 9.75
C LEU A 523 -18.56 -7.35 10.70
N LYS A 524 -19.00 -7.77 11.89
CA LYS A 524 -19.81 -6.95 12.81
C LYS A 524 -19.22 -5.57 13.08
N VAL A 525 -17.98 -5.50 13.58
CA VAL A 525 -17.37 -4.20 13.95
C VAL A 525 -17.11 -3.33 12.71
N PRO A 526 -16.49 -3.83 11.62
CA PRO A 526 -16.37 -3.04 10.39
C PRO A 526 -17.70 -2.55 9.82
N ASN A 527 -18.77 -3.36 9.87
CA ASN A 527 -20.10 -2.98 9.40
C ASN A 527 -20.70 -1.83 10.22
N GLU A 528 -20.54 -1.88 11.54
CA GLU A 528 -21.03 -0.84 12.44
C GLU A 528 -20.24 0.48 12.32
N GLU A 529 -18.92 0.41 12.11
CA GLU A 529 -18.06 1.60 12.08
C GLU A 529 -18.00 2.30 10.73
N PHE A 530 -18.02 1.54 9.62
CA PHE A 530 -17.73 2.10 8.29
C PHE A 530 -18.91 2.08 7.32
N TYR A 531 -19.95 1.29 7.61
CA TYR A 531 -21.01 0.98 6.66
C TYR A 531 -22.42 1.07 7.25
N ASP A 532 -22.59 1.82 8.33
CA ASP A 532 -23.90 2.18 8.91
C ASP A 532 -24.79 0.97 9.29
N LYS A 533 -24.18 -0.19 9.55
CA LYS A 533 -24.85 -1.47 9.84
C LYS A 533 -25.68 -2.02 8.68
N GLU A 534 -25.45 -1.56 7.46
CA GLU A 534 -26.25 -1.95 6.29
C GLU A 534 -25.78 -3.26 5.64
N LEU A 535 -24.56 -3.74 5.91
CA LEU A 535 -24.05 -4.95 5.26
C LEU A 535 -24.79 -6.21 5.73
N GLN A 536 -25.16 -7.03 4.76
CA GLN A 536 -25.92 -8.27 4.95
C GLN A 536 -25.03 -9.49 4.72
N VAL A 537 -25.01 -10.44 5.65
CA VAL A 537 -24.09 -11.60 5.58
C VAL A 537 -24.72 -12.75 4.79
N LEU A 538 -24.42 -12.81 3.48
CA LEU A 538 -24.84 -13.88 2.57
C LEU A 538 -23.71 -14.83 2.16
N ALA A 539 -22.56 -14.79 2.85
CA ALA A 539 -21.48 -15.75 2.66
C ALA A 539 -21.98 -17.20 2.82
N GLY A 540 -21.45 -18.12 2.00
CA GLY A 540 -21.83 -19.52 2.02
C GLY A 540 -21.63 -20.13 3.41
N LYS A 541 -22.69 -20.72 3.99
CA LYS A 541 -22.71 -21.21 5.38
C LYS A 541 -21.55 -22.16 5.67
N MET A 542 -21.32 -23.11 4.77
CA MET A 542 -20.24 -24.12 4.90
C MET A 542 -18.85 -23.48 4.93
N GLU A 543 -18.58 -22.48 4.09
CA GLU A 543 -17.27 -21.82 4.07
C GLU A 543 -17.08 -20.94 5.30
N ARG A 544 -18.05 -20.07 5.62
CA ARG A 544 -17.89 -19.07 6.69
C ARG A 544 -17.89 -19.71 8.08
N GLU A 545 -18.62 -20.80 8.30
CA GLU A 545 -18.74 -21.48 9.61
C GLU A 545 -17.67 -22.57 9.82
N THR A 546 -16.78 -22.79 8.84
CA THR A 546 -15.75 -23.85 8.86
C THR A 546 -15.01 -23.95 10.22
N TYR A 547 -14.65 -22.80 10.81
CA TYR A 547 -13.85 -22.76 12.04
C TYR A 547 -14.66 -22.50 13.31
N CYS A 548 -16.00 -22.39 13.25
CA CYS A 548 -16.83 -22.09 14.42
C CYS A 548 -16.73 -23.12 15.55
N HIS A 549 -16.37 -24.37 15.22
CA HIS A 549 -16.18 -25.44 16.20
C HIS A 549 -14.72 -25.80 16.48
N TRP A 550 -13.76 -25.06 15.92
CA TRP A 550 -12.33 -25.32 16.09
C TRP A 550 -11.93 -25.35 17.56
N GLU A 551 -11.19 -26.38 17.98
CA GLU A 551 -10.84 -26.68 19.37
C GLU A 551 -10.12 -25.55 20.09
N ALA A 552 -9.28 -24.81 19.37
CA ALA A 552 -8.52 -23.71 19.95
C ALA A 552 -9.33 -22.41 20.10
N LEU A 553 -10.60 -22.36 19.66
CA LEU A 553 -11.45 -21.20 19.90
C LEU A 553 -11.78 -21.08 21.39
N PRO A 554 -11.62 -19.89 21.99
CA PRO A 554 -12.05 -19.62 23.36
C PRO A 554 -13.56 -19.82 23.55
N GLN A 555 -14.35 -19.42 22.54
CA GLN A 555 -15.80 -19.56 22.53
C GLN A 555 -16.25 -20.20 21.20
N LYS A 556 -16.96 -21.32 21.29
CA LYS A 556 -17.55 -22.00 20.12
C LYS A 556 -18.61 -21.12 19.48
N GLY A 557 -18.68 -21.14 18.15
CA GLY A 557 -19.57 -20.28 17.34
C GLY A 557 -19.02 -18.87 17.10
N PHE A 558 -17.90 -18.49 17.71
CA PHE A 558 -17.30 -17.17 17.57
C PHE A 558 -15.88 -17.27 16.97
N PRO A 559 -15.73 -17.24 15.64
CA PRO A 559 -14.45 -17.46 14.96
C PRO A 559 -13.59 -16.18 14.89
N VAL A 560 -13.52 -15.44 16.00
CA VAL A 560 -12.67 -14.27 16.18
C VAL A 560 -11.92 -14.41 17.49
N ILE A 561 -10.60 -14.27 17.44
CA ILE A 561 -9.74 -14.27 18.61
C ILE A 561 -9.01 -12.93 18.67
N PHE A 562 -9.06 -12.27 19.83
CA PHE A 562 -8.09 -11.24 20.18
C PHE A 562 -7.17 -11.79 21.28
N HIS A 563 -5.88 -11.86 20.99
CA HIS A 563 -4.86 -12.33 21.93
C HIS A 563 -4.02 -11.14 22.42
N GLY A 564 -4.25 -10.74 23.67
CA GLY A 564 -3.51 -9.66 24.31
C GLY A 564 -2.08 -10.06 24.68
N VAL A 565 -1.10 -9.28 24.23
CA VAL A 565 0.34 -9.52 24.47
C VAL A 565 1.02 -8.24 24.95
N LEU A 566 1.65 -8.27 26.12
CA LEU A 566 2.61 -7.26 26.56
C LEU A 566 4.00 -7.59 26.01
N GLY A 567 4.20 -7.20 24.75
CA GLY A 567 5.49 -7.33 24.08
C GLY A 567 6.35 -6.07 24.22
N LYS A 568 7.48 -6.06 23.53
CA LYS A 568 8.32 -4.88 23.35
C LYS A 568 8.51 -4.66 21.86
N ASP A 569 8.22 -3.44 21.38
CA ASP A 569 8.54 -3.06 20.02
C ASP A 569 9.99 -2.60 19.92
N GLU A 570 10.80 -3.35 19.17
CA GLU A 570 12.24 -3.18 19.03
C GLU A 570 12.64 -2.81 17.59
N ARG A 571 13.86 -2.27 17.45
CA ARG A 571 14.52 -1.96 16.17
C ARG A 571 15.92 -2.56 16.18
N GLU A 572 16.49 -2.78 15.00
CA GLU A 572 17.86 -3.33 14.90
C GLU A 572 18.69 -2.65 13.81
N ALA A 573 20.00 -2.58 14.05
CA ALA A 573 20.99 -2.06 13.13
C ALA A 573 20.60 -0.69 12.55
N ASN A 574 20.53 -0.55 11.23
CA ASN A 574 20.17 0.70 10.57
C ASN A 574 18.69 0.71 10.11
N SER A 575 17.88 -0.25 10.56
CA SER A 575 16.48 -0.37 10.13
C SER A 575 15.59 0.50 11.02
N PRO A 576 14.87 1.50 10.46
CA PRO A 576 13.90 2.29 11.22
C PRO A 576 12.65 1.49 11.61
N SER A 577 12.43 0.34 10.97
CA SER A 577 11.20 -0.46 11.11
C SER A 577 11.18 -1.33 12.35
N PHE A 578 10.00 -1.50 12.93
CA PHE A 578 9.79 -2.14 14.22
C PHE A 578 9.40 -3.61 14.10
N PHE A 579 9.73 -4.38 15.14
CA PHE A 579 9.29 -5.77 15.29
C PHE A 579 8.99 -6.07 16.77
N ASN A 580 8.14 -7.06 17.00
CA ASN A 580 7.73 -7.52 18.33
C ASN A 580 7.72 -9.03 18.34
N VAL A 581 8.73 -9.59 19.01
CA VAL A 581 9.01 -11.02 19.04
C VAL A 581 7.93 -11.80 19.80
N SER A 582 7.40 -11.24 20.88
CA SER A 582 6.34 -11.87 21.68
C SER A 582 5.07 -12.11 20.86
N GLU A 583 4.71 -11.17 19.98
CA GLU A 583 3.58 -11.38 19.06
C GLU A 583 3.87 -12.50 18.05
N ILE A 584 5.10 -12.60 17.53
CA ILE A 584 5.50 -13.66 16.57
C ILE A 584 5.34 -15.04 17.20
N GLU A 585 5.75 -15.21 18.46
CA GLU A 585 5.58 -16.49 19.16
C GLU A 585 4.12 -16.92 19.26
N VAL A 586 3.21 -15.98 19.55
CA VAL A 586 1.78 -16.25 19.62
C VAL A 586 1.23 -16.63 18.25
N LEU A 587 1.63 -15.92 17.18
CA LEU A 587 1.26 -16.29 15.81
C LEU A 587 1.71 -17.72 15.50
N VAL A 588 2.96 -18.06 15.80
CA VAL A 588 3.52 -19.40 15.59
C VAL A 588 2.73 -20.46 16.34
N LYS A 589 2.36 -20.22 17.61
CA LYS A 589 1.55 -21.15 18.42
C LYS A 589 0.19 -21.44 17.77
N TYR A 590 -0.47 -20.45 17.19
CA TYR A 590 -1.74 -20.66 16.49
C TYR A 590 -1.56 -21.39 15.17
N LEU A 591 -0.49 -21.13 14.41
CA LEU A 591 -0.17 -21.88 13.19
C LEU A 591 0.04 -23.37 13.49
N GLN A 592 0.79 -23.69 14.55
CA GLN A 592 0.99 -25.08 14.99
C GLN A 592 -0.35 -25.75 15.34
N LYS A 593 -1.22 -25.07 16.10
CA LYS A 593 -2.57 -25.60 16.39
C LYS A 593 -3.41 -25.83 15.14
N LEU A 594 -3.32 -24.95 14.15
CA LEU A 594 -4.05 -25.09 12.88
C LEU A 594 -3.54 -26.29 12.08
N GLU A 595 -2.22 -26.50 12.06
CA GLU A 595 -1.61 -27.64 11.40
C GLU A 595 -1.96 -28.96 12.09
N GLU A 596 -1.94 -29.02 13.42
CA GLU A 596 -2.25 -30.22 14.21
C GLU A 596 -3.73 -30.66 14.09
N THR A 597 -4.62 -29.70 13.87
CA THR A 597 -6.08 -29.91 13.84
C THR A 597 -6.67 -30.03 12.44
N GLN A 598 -5.91 -29.71 11.38
CA GLN A 598 -6.39 -29.85 10.00
C GLN A 598 -6.77 -31.29 9.65
N GLY A 599 -7.81 -31.46 8.83
CA GLY A 599 -8.28 -32.79 8.40
C GLY A 599 -8.92 -33.64 9.51
N LYS A 600 -9.10 -33.10 10.72
CA LYS A 600 -9.76 -33.76 11.86
C LYS A 600 -11.09 -33.09 12.18
N LYS A 601 -12.05 -33.86 12.70
CA LYS A 601 -13.35 -33.36 13.21
C LYS A 601 -14.10 -32.42 12.24
N GLY A 602 -14.08 -32.74 10.96
CA GLY A 602 -14.77 -31.98 9.92
C GLY A 602 -14.04 -30.73 9.40
N LEU A 603 -12.82 -30.44 9.88
CA LEU A 603 -12.00 -29.36 9.34
C LEU A 603 -11.36 -29.76 8.00
N PRO A 604 -11.34 -28.88 6.99
CA PRO A 604 -10.69 -29.16 5.72
C PRO A 604 -9.18 -29.29 5.90
N LYS A 605 -8.55 -30.03 4.99
CA LYS A 605 -7.09 -29.98 4.84
C LYS A 605 -6.70 -28.57 4.39
N LEU A 606 -5.78 -27.93 5.11
CA LEU A 606 -5.36 -26.57 4.82
C LEU A 606 -4.20 -26.55 3.83
N SER A 607 -4.24 -25.62 2.89
CA SER A 607 -3.07 -25.20 2.13
C SER A 607 -2.45 -23.96 2.76
N THR A 608 -1.15 -23.75 2.60
CA THR A 608 -0.46 -22.51 2.95
C THR A 608 -1.09 -21.28 2.29
N LYS A 609 -1.72 -21.44 1.11
CA LYS A 609 -2.46 -20.39 0.40
C LYS A 609 -3.79 -20.00 1.05
N ASP A 610 -4.32 -20.80 1.97
CA ASP A 610 -5.56 -20.50 2.70
C ASP A 610 -5.33 -19.56 3.89
N ILE A 611 -4.07 -19.32 4.26
CA ILE A 611 -3.66 -18.54 5.44
C ILE A 611 -2.95 -17.27 4.98
N GLY A 612 -3.22 -16.15 5.65
CA GLY A 612 -2.48 -14.90 5.50
C GLY A 612 -2.12 -14.28 6.82
N ILE A 613 -0.91 -13.71 6.92
CA ILE A 613 -0.46 -12.94 8.08
C ILE A 613 -0.24 -11.49 7.66
N ILE A 614 -0.93 -10.57 8.33
CA ILE A 614 -0.90 -9.14 8.07
C ILE A 614 -0.20 -8.43 9.24
N THR A 615 0.77 -7.57 8.94
CA THR A 615 1.42 -6.72 9.94
C THR A 615 1.89 -5.41 9.30
N PRO A 616 1.85 -4.26 9.98
CA PRO A 616 2.09 -2.98 9.32
C PRO A 616 3.58 -2.66 9.23
N TYR A 617 4.46 -3.42 9.91
CA TYR A 617 5.89 -3.16 9.93
C TYR A 617 6.67 -4.19 9.13
N ARG A 618 7.55 -3.70 8.25
CA ARG A 618 8.38 -4.53 7.39
C ARG A 618 9.30 -5.44 8.20
N LYS A 619 9.89 -4.92 9.29
CA LYS A 619 10.79 -5.74 10.10
C LYS A 619 10.07 -6.91 10.77
N GLN A 620 8.81 -6.71 11.14
CA GLN A 620 7.95 -7.80 11.60
C GLN A 620 7.72 -8.85 10.51
N VAL A 621 7.46 -8.44 9.26
CA VAL A 621 7.34 -9.38 8.12
C VAL A 621 8.60 -10.24 7.96
N GLU A 622 9.79 -9.62 7.97
CA GLU A 622 11.06 -10.33 7.86
C GLU A 622 11.25 -11.35 9.00
N LYS A 623 10.99 -10.92 10.25
CA LYS A 623 11.16 -11.75 11.45
C LYS A 623 10.15 -12.91 11.48
N ILE A 624 8.90 -12.69 11.07
CA ILE A 624 7.91 -13.76 10.90
C ILE A 624 8.38 -14.76 9.84
N LYS A 625 8.80 -14.30 8.65
CA LYS A 625 9.33 -15.18 7.60
C LYS A 625 10.57 -15.97 8.06
N LYS A 626 11.43 -15.36 8.87
CA LYS A 626 12.59 -16.03 9.50
C LYS A 626 12.12 -17.12 10.47
N ALA A 627 11.16 -16.81 11.34
CA ALA A 627 10.59 -17.76 12.30
C ALA A 627 9.96 -18.96 11.59
N LEU A 628 9.15 -18.73 10.54
CA LEU A 628 8.51 -19.80 9.78
C LEU A 628 9.53 -20.76 9.14
N LYS A 629 10.73 -20.28 8.78
CA LYS A 629 11.80 -21.13 8.22
C LYS A 629 12.54 -21.96 9.27
N SER A 630 12.61 -21.51 10.53
CA SER A 630 13.33 -22.22 11.59
C SER A 630 12.50 -23.32 12.25
N ILE A 631 11.18 -23.24 12.19
CA ILE A 631 10.26 -24.14 12.90
C ILE A 631 10.04 -25.44 12.11
N LYS A 632 10.70 -26.52 12.55
CA LYS A 632 10.56 -27.87 11.95
C LYS A 632 9.19 -28.51 12.18
N THR A 633 8.44 -28.08 13.20
CA THR A 633 7.11 -28.67 13.50
C THR A 633 6.09 -28.39 12.42
N LEU A 634 6.23 -27.28 11.66
CA LEU A 634 5.40 -26.91 10.52
C LEU A 634 5.70 -27.68 9.22
N SER A 635 6.34 -28.85 9.34
CA SER A 635 6.85 -29.63 8.20
C SER A 635 5.76 -30.39 7.43
N GLN A 636 4.56 -30.55 7.98
CA GLN A 636 3.45 -31.17 7.22
C GLN A 636 2.92 -30.21 6.15
N TRP A 637 3.04 -28.90 6.38
CA TRP A 637 2.76 -27.85 5.41
C TRP A 637 3.91 -27.58 4.44
N GLY A 638 4.46 -28.61 3.79
CA GLY A 638 5.31 -28.50 2.59
C GLY A 638 6.24 -27.27 2.53
N ASP A 639 6.24 -26.55 1.40
CA ASP A 639 6.98 -25.28 1.26
C ASP A 639 6.20 -24.11 1.88
N LEU A 640 6.56 -23.72 3.10
CA LEU A 640 6.02 -22.56 3.82
C LEU A 640 6.23 -21.22 3.09
N LYS A 641 7.02 -21.18 2.01
CA LYS A 641 7.17 -19.98 1.16
C LYS A 641 5.85 -19.50 0.55
N ASP A 642 4.87 -20.39 0.37
CA ASP A 642 3.58 -20.05 -0.20
C ASP A 642 2.64 -19.35 0.80
N LEU A 643 2.96 -19.37 2.11
CA LEU A 643 2.21 -18.62 3.12
C LEU A 643 2.49 -17.13 2.96
N LYS A 644 1.45 -16.37 2.63
CA LYS A 644 1.59 -14.92 2.41
C LYS A 644 1.75 -14.20 3.76
N VAL A 645 2.89 -13.54 3.93
CA VAL A 645 3.15 -12.58 5.02
C VAL A 645 3.51 -11.23 4.39
N GLY A 646 2.79 -10.18 4.76
CA GLY A 646 2.95 -8.85 4.15
C GLY A 646 2.17 -7.75 4.87
N SER A 647 2.26 -6.53 4.35
CA SER A 647 1.54 -5.37 4.87
C SER A 647 0.06 -5.38 4.48
N VAL A 648 -0.73 -4.47 5.06
CA VAL A 648 -2.17 -4.33 4.73
C VAL A 648 -2.36 -4.00 3.24
N GLU A 649 -1.47 -3.15 2.71
CA GLU A 649 -1.44 -2.72 1.31
C GLU A 649 -1.23 -3.92 0.37
N GLU A 650 -0.33 -4.84 0.69
CA GLU A 650 -0.11 -6.06 -0.11
C GLU A 650 -1.30 -7.02 -0.11
N PHE A 651 -2.13 -6.98 0.95
CA PHE A 651 -3.32 -7.82 1.11
C PHE A 651 -4.59 -7.20 0.53
N GLN A 652 -4.54 -5.97 0.04
CA GLN A 652 -5.69 -5.33 -0.57
C GLN A 652 -6.14 -6.08 -1.83
N GLY A 653 -7.44 -6.23 -2.02
CA GLY A 653 -8.02 -7.06 -3.10
C GLY A 653 -7.87 -8.58 -2.90
N GLN A 654 -7.02 -9.04 -1.98
CA GLN A 654 -6.87 -10.46 -1.65
C GLN A 654 -7.83 -10.88 -0.52
N GLU A 655 -8.04 -12.18 -0.39
CA GLU A 655 -8.81 -12.79 0.70
C GLU A 655 -8.24 -14.16 1.04
N ARG A 656 -8.42 -14.59 2.29
CA ARG A 656 -7.94 -15.88 2.80
C ARG A 656 -8.97 -16.51 3.72
N LYS A 657 -8.96 -17.84 3.85
CA LYS A 657 -9.85 -18.54 4.80
C LYS A 657 -9.55 -18.08 6.22
N ILE A 658 -8.25 -18.00 6.54
CA ILE A 658 -7.74 -17.59 7.85
C ILE A 658 -6.85 -16.37 7.68
N ILE A 659 -7.09 -15.33 8.48
CA ILE A 659 -6.20 -14.18 8.59
C ILE A 659 -5.72 -14.05 10.03
N MET A 660 -4.42 -13.81 10.16
CA MET A 660 -3.79 -13.47 11.41
C MET A 660 -3.21 -12.06 11.31
N VAL A 661 -3.38 -11.24 12.34
CA VAL A 661 -2.91 -9.85 12.38
C VAL A 661 -1.95 -9.68 13.55
N SER A 662 -0.78 -9.08 13.31
CA SER A 662 0.15 -8.65 14.35
C SER A 662 0.28 -7.14 14.33
N THR A 663 -0.02 -6.50 15.46
CA THR A 663 -0.06 -5.03 15.59
C THR A 663 1.28 -4.40 15.93
N VAL A 664 2.20 -5.19 16.49
CA VAL A 664 3.59 -4.89 16.87
C VAL A 664 3.75 -3.87 18.00
N ARG A 665 3.06 -2.73 17.93
CA ARG A 665 3.25 -1.61 18.86
C ARG A 665 2.96 -1.99 20.29
N SER A 666 3.87 -1.63 21.20
CA SER A 666 3.74 -1.89 22.63
C SER A 666 4.22 -0.75 23.54
N SER A 667 4.84 0.31 23.00
CA SER A 667 5.37 1.44 23.78
C SER A 667 4.60 2.74 23.55
N GLN A 668 4.30 3.48 24.63
CA GLN A 668 3.57 4.75 24.60
C GLN A 668 4.36 5.88 23.90
N ASN A 669 5.69 5.87 24.00
CA ASN A 669 6.57 6.90 23.43
C ASN A 669 6.42 7.05 21.91
N TYR A 670 6.02 5.97 21.22
CA TYR A 670 5.83 5.97 19.76
C TYR A 670 4.38 6.24 19.34
N VAL A 671 3.42 6.27 20.28
CA VAL A 671 1.99 6.49 19.99
C VAL A 671 1.74 7.94 19.53
N LYS A 672 2.40 8.93 20.13
CA LYS A 672 2.30 10.33 19.69
C LYS A 672 2.82 10.50 18.26
N MET A 673 3.96 9.87 17.94
CA MET A 673 4.50 9.85 16.59
C MET A 673 3.56 9.15 15.59
N ASP A 674 3.03 7.97 15.94
CA ASP A 674 2.11 7.23 15.07
C ASP A 674 0.79 8.01 14.78
N LYS A 675 0.31 8.82 15.73
CA LYS A 675 -0.84 9.71 15.52
C LYS A 675 -0.49 10.91 14.63
N GLU A 676 0.62 11.60 14.92
CA GLU A 676 1.06 12.78 14.17
C GLU A 676 1.33 12.46 12.70
N PHE A 677 1.79 11.23 12.43
CA PHE A 677 2.19 10.83 11.10
C PHE A 677 1.34 9.71 10.46
N ASN A 678 0.21 9.35 11.09
CA ASN A 678 -0.75 8.36 10.57
C ASN A 678 -0.13 6.97 10.25
N ILE A 679 0.75 6.50 11.15
CA ILE A 679 1.56 5.27 11.01
C ILE A 679 0.92 4.12 11.78
N GLY A 680 1.01 2.92 11.21
CA GLY A 680 0.64 1.69 11.89
C GLY A 680 -0.86 1.42 11.87
N PHE A 681 -1.28 0.47 12.70
CA PHE A 681 -2.68 0.09 12.85
C PHE A 681 -3.48 1.03 13.76
N LEU A 682 -2.80 1.78 14.63
CA LEU A 682 -3.43 2.53 15.73
C LEU A 682 -4.20 3.76 15.29
N SER A 683 -3.81 4.45 14.22
CA SER A 683 -4.40 5.74 13.84
C SER A 683 -5.15 5.73 12.51
N ASN A 684 -5.03 4.64 11.72
CA ASN A 684 -5.59 4.59 10.37
C ASN A 684 -6.78 3.61 10.27
N GLU A 685 -7.99 4.18 10.30
CA GLU A 685 -9.26 3.46 10.17
C GLU A 685 -9.36 2.63 8.88
N LYS A 686 -8.85 3.13 7.76
CA LYS A 686 -8.86 2.42 6.47
C LYS A 686 -7.99 1.14 6.52
N ARG A 687 -6.83 1.19 7.19
CA ARG A 687 -5.98 0.00 7.43
C ARG A 687 -6.66 -1.02 8.33
N PHE A 688 -7.29 -0.57 9.40
CA PHE A 688 -8.08 -1.43 10.29
C PHE A 688 -9.18 -2.17 9.52
N ASN A 689 -9.97 -1.42 8.74
CA ASN A 689 -11.07 -1.98 7.95
C ASN A 689 -10.56 -3.02 6.93
N VAL A 690 -9.50 -2.72 6.18
CA VAL A 690 -8.94 -3.67 5.21
C VAL A 690 -8.45 -4.93 5.90
N ALA A 691 -7.64 -4.82 6.96
CA ALA A 691 -7.01 -5.97 7.62
C ALA A 691 -8.02 -6.95 8.19
N LEU A 692 -9.07 -6.48 8.88
CA LEU A 692 -10.08 -7.35 9.48
C LEU A 692 -11.01 -8.00 8.45
N THR A 693 -11.26 -7.32 7.31
CA THR A 693 -12.19 -7.79 6.27
C THR A 693 -11.54 -8.68 5.21
N ARG A 694 -10.31 -9.15 5.44
CA ARG A 694 -9.62 -10.13 4.58
C ARG A 694 -10.00 -11.59 4.89
N ALA A 695 -10.48 -11.86 6.11
CA ALA A 695 -10.79 -13.20 6.58
C ALA A 695 -12.18 -13.68 6.09
N LYS A 696 -12.26 -14.94 5.64
CA LYS A 696 -13.54 -15.59 5.37
C LYS A 696 -14.12 -16.26 6.62
N SER A 697 -13.31 -17.10 7.28
CA SER A 697 -13.82 -18.09 8.23
C SER A 697 -13.21 -17.98 9.62
N LEU A 698 -11.99 -17.44 9.77
CA LEU A 698 -11.32 -17.27 11.05
C LEU A 698 -10.42 -16.04 11.05
N LEU A 699 -10.54 -15.22 12.09
CA LEU A 699 -9.70 -14.05 12.32
C LEU A 699 -8.99 -14.16 13.68
N ILE A 700 -7.67 -14.02 13.68
CA ILE A 700 -6.85 -13.99 14.90
C ILE A 700 -6.07 -12.68 14.93
N VAL A 701 -6.28 -11.85 15.94
CA VAL A 701 -5.54 -10.61 16.13
C VAL A 701 -4.66 -10.73 17.36
N VAL A 702 -3.38 -10.40 17.21
CA VAL A 702 -2.37 -10.43 18.27
C VAL A 702 -1.83 -9.01 18.45
N GLY A 703 -1.87 -8.50 19.67
CA GLY A 703 -1.44 -7.13 19.93
C GLY A 703 -1.48 -6.71 21.39
N ASN A 704 -0.92 -5.54 21.68
CA ASN A 704 -0.95 -4.97 23.02
C ASN A 704 -2.30 -4.27 23.29
N PRO A 705 -3.16 -4.82 24.18
CA PRO A 705 -4.49 -4.28 24.42
C PRO A 705 -4.47 -2.89 25.07
N VAL A 706 -3.47 -2.57 25.89
CA VAL A 706 -3.37 -1.29 26.60
C VAL A 706 -3.15 -0.15 25.61
N ILE A 707 -2.25 -0.36 24.64
CA ILE A 707 -1.95 0.64 23.61
C ILE A 707 -3.08 0.73 22.58
N LEU A 708 -3.61 -0.41 22.13
CA LEU A 708 -4.67 -0.45 21.10
C LEU A 708 -5.96 0.20 21.58
N ARG A 709 -6.33 0.10 22.86
CA ARG A 709 -7.55 0.73 23.40
C ARG A 709 -7.50 2.26 23.44
N LYS A 710 -6.34 2.88 23.21
CA LYS A 710 -6.22 4.36 23.08
C LYS A 710 -6.82 4.87 21.76
N ASP A 711 -7.09 3.98 20.81
CA ASP A 711 -7.87 4.25 19.61
C ASP A 711 -9.35 3.80 19.78
N PRO A 712 -10.34 4.62 19.42
CA PRO A 712 -11.76 4.30 19.61
C PRO A 712 -12.21 3.04 18.87
N VAL A 713 -11.74 2.82 17.65
CA VAL A 713 -12.16 1.71 16.79
C VAL A 713 -11.59 0.39 17.31
N TRP A 714 -10.30 0.38 17.68
CA TRP A 714 -9.68 -0.75 18.36
C TRP A 714 -10.30 -1.04 19.72
N LYS A 715 -10.59 -0.01 20.52
CA LYS A 715 -11.30 -0.16 21.79
C LYS A 715 -12.63 -0.87 21.60
N LYS A 716 -13.43 -0.45 20.61
CA LYS A 716 -14.70 -1.11 20.28
C LYS A 716 -14.52 -2.57 19.88
N PHE A 717 -13.52 -2.88 19.06
CA PHE A 717 -13.21 -4.26 18.65
C PHE A 717 -12.80 -5.16 19.83
N ILE A 718 -11.95 -4.66 20.72
CA ILE A 718 -11.50 -5.40 21.91
C ILE A 718 -12.66 -5.61 22.88
N THR A 719 -13.48 -4.58 23.12
CA THR A 719 -14.71 -4.71 23.94
C THR A 719 -15.69 -5.72 23.35
N TYR A 720 -15.83 -5.76 22.03
CA TYR A 720 -16.65 -6.77 21.35
C TYR A 720 -16.11 -8.19 21.60
N CYS A 721 -14.79 -8.39 21.46
CA CYS A 721 -14.16 -9.68 21.74
C CYS A 721 -14.33 -10.12 23.19
N LEU A 722 -14.24 -9.20 24.17
CA LEU A 722 -14.51 -9.49 25.58
C LEU A 722 -15.95 -9.93 25.80
N LYS A 723 -16.93 -9.16 25.28
CA LYS A 723 -18.36 -9.46 25.43
C LYS A 723 -18.73 -10.83 24.85
N MET A 724 -18.13 -11.19 23.72
CA MET A 724 -18.36 -12.47 23.04
C MET A 724 -17.45 -13.61 23.53
N LYS A 725 -16.64 -13.38 24.58
CA LYS A 725 -15.69 -14.35 25.15
C LYS A 725 -14.64 -14.86 24.14
N GLY A 726 -14.26 -14.05 23.15
CA GLY A 726 -13.17 -14.33 22.20
C GLY A 726 -11.83 -13.70 22.57
N TYR A 727 -11.75 -13.00 23.71
CA TYR A 727 -10.51 -12.42 24.24
C TYR A 727 -9.70 -13.46 25.03
N VAL A 728 -8.38 -13.51 24.81
CA VAL A 728 -7.43 -14.33 25.57
C VAL A 728 -6.08 -13.61 25.74
N GLY A 729 -5.18 -14.13 26.57
CA GLY A 729 -3.85 -13.57 26.78
C GLY A 729 -3.79 -12.72 28.06
N PHE A 730 -3.06 -11.61 28.01
CA PHE A 730 -2.88 -10.67 29.13
C PHE A 730 -4.22 -10.07 29.59
N ASP A 731 -4.52 -10.05 30.88
CA ASP A 731 -5.68 -9.30 31.41
C ASP A 731 -5.26 -7.85 31.65
N PHE A 732 -5.88 -6.92 30.93
CA PHE A 732 -5.51 -5.50 31.00
C PHE A 732 -6.26 -4.72 32.08
N LYS A 733 -7.22 -5.34 32.79
CA LYS A 733 -7.93 -4.68 33.88
C LYS A 733 -6.96 -4.25 34.99
N ASP A 734 -5.94 -5.06 35.24
CA ASP A 734 -4.90 -4.80 36.24
C ASP A 734 -4.01 -3.60 35.85
N ALA A 735 -3.89 -3.27 34.57
CA ALA A 735 -3.01 -2.19 34.08
C ALA A 735 -3.67 -0.80 34.04
N GLU A 736 -5.01 -0.72 33.92
CA GLU A 736 -5.72 0.57 33.94
C GLU A 736 -5.76 1.16 35.36
N GLU A 737 -5.92 0.33 36.40
CA GLU A 737 -5.89 0.78 37.79
C GLU A 737 -4.50 1.30 38.21
N GLU A 738 -3.42 0.74 37.65
CA GLU A 738 -2.04 1.17 37.92
C GLU A 738 -1.64 2.47 37.20
N GLU A 739 -2.08 2.70 35.94
CA GLU A 739 -1.79 3.96 35.21
C GLU A 739 -2.51 5.16 35.85
N ASP A 740 -3.79 5.04 36.22
CA ASP A 740 -4.58 6.12 36.83
C ASP A 740 -4.06 6.49 38.23
N ASP A 741 -3.69 5.49 39.05
CA ASP A 741 -3.07 5.71 40.38
C ASP A 741 -1.67 6.34 40.26
N PHE A 742 -0.93 6.01 39.19
CA PHE A 742 0.39 6.58 38.91
C PHE A 742 0.33 8.04 38.45
N GLU A 743 -0.54 8.40 37.50
CA GLU A 743 -0.71 9.79 37.07
C GLU A 743 -1.20 10.68 38.23
N ALA A 744 -2.11 10.16 39.06
CA ALA A 744 -2.57 10.85 40.27
C ALA A 744 -1.43 11.06 41.29
N LYS A 745 -0.57 10.05 41.51
CA LYS A 745 0.61 10.16 42.38
C LYS A 745 1.63 11.14 41.81
N LEU A 746 1.91 11.12 40.51
CA LEU A 746 2.85 12.06 39.89
C LEU A 746 2.36 13.50 39.94
N ALA A 747 1.07 13.74 39.73
CA ALA A 747 0.46 15.07 39.87
C ALA A 747 0.46 15.57 41.33
N SER A 748 0.43 14.67 42.31
CA SER A 748 0.51 15.01 43.74
C SER A 748 1.93 15.38 44.20
N LEU A 749 2.95 14.88 43.51
CA LEU A 749 4.34 15.27 43.70
C LEU A 749 4.53 16.64 43.04
N ARG A 750 4.58 17.70 43.85
CA ARG A 750 4.89 19.08 43.39
C ARG A 750 6.35 19.16 42.90
N ILE A 751 6.66 18.50 41.80
CA ILE A 751 7.96 18.57 41.13
C ILE A 751 8.05 19.97 40.56
N ILE A 752 8.78 20.84 41.26
CA ILE A 752 9.22 22.12 40.73
C ILE A 752 10.34 21.77 39.76
N ASP A 753 10.12 22.00 38.47
CA ASP A 753 11.17 21.95 37.45
C ASP A 753 12.24 22.98 37.83
N SER A 754 13.26 22.55 38.58
CA SER A 754 14.51 23.29 38.64
C SER A 754 15.16 23.12 37.28
N GLU A 755 15.19 24.22 36.52
CA GLU A 755 15.94 24.37 35.26
C GLU A 755 17.25 23.58 35.34
N CYS A 756 17.32 22.46 34.60
CA CYS A 756 18.60 21.88 34.25
C CYS A 756 19.32 22.91 33.38
N PRO A 757 20.61 23.20 33.63
CA PRO A 757 21.39 23.99 32.70
C PRO A 757 21.32 23.31 31.33
N ASP A 758 21.06 24.11 30.30
CA ASP A 758 21.10 23.71 28.89
C ASP A 758 22.46 23.07 28.55
N GLU A 759 22.65 21.79 28.85
CA GLU A 759 23.66 20.96 28.20
C GLU A 759 23.04 20.37 26.94
N ASP A 760 23.28 21.07 25.84
CA ASP A 760 23.05 20.68 24.45
C ASP A 760 21.62 20.27 24.08
N GLY A 761 20.70 21.21 24.29
CA GLY A 761 19.44 21.36 23.54
C GLY A 761 19.64 21.67 22.04
N SER A 762 20.62 21.06 21.37
CA SER A 762 20.90 21.24 19.94
C SER A 762 20.77 19.97 19.09
N ALA A 763 20.45 18.80 19.68
CA ALA A 763 20.26 17.55 18.92
C ALA A 763 18.80 17.09 18.73
N PHE A 764 17.83 17.68 19.44
CA PHE A 764 16.44 17.20 19.47
C PHE A 764 15.42 17.97 18.60
N LEU A 765 15.87 19.00 17.88
CA LEU A 765 15.02 19.76 16.95
C LEU A 765 15.75 20.06 15.63
N HIS A 766 16.58 19.13 15.15
CA HIS A 766 16.73 19.02 13.72
C HIS A 766 15.43 18.42 13.19
N TYR A 767 14.52 19.29 12.74
CA TYR A 767 13.30 18.90 12.04
C TYR A 767 13.65 17.78 11.03
N VAL A 768 13.32 16.53 11.33
CA VAL A 768 13.60 15.37 10.49
C VAL A 768 12.31 15.09 9.72
N SER A 769 12.38 15.07 8.38
CA SER A 769 11.35 14.39 7.59
C SER A 769 11.40 12.92 8.01
N PRO A 770 10.33 12.35 8.57
CA PRO A 770 10.43 11.05 9.22
C PRO A 770 10.92 9.96 8.25
N GLU A 771 12.05 9.32 8.57
CA GLU A 771 12.74 8.34 7.72
C GLU A 771 11.89 7.08 7.42
N TRP A 772 10.88 6.80 8.24
CA TRP A 772 9.96 5.67 8.05
C TRP A 772 8.90 5.91 6.97
N LYS A 773 8.82 7.09 6.33
CA LYS A 773 7.98 7.30 5.12
C LYS A 773 8.38 6.37 3.97
N ASN A 774 9.61 5.87 4.01
CA ASN A 774 10.15 4.82 3.14
C ASN A 774 9.66 3.40 3.50
N GLU A 775 8.86 3.26 4.57
CA GLU A 775 8.27 2.00 5.02
C GLU A 775 6.86 1.73 4.48
N LEU A 776 6.28 2.61 3.67
CA LEU A 776 5.00 2.40 2.98
C LEU A 776 5.20 2.04 1.51
#